data_AF-A0A220Y7F1-F1
#
_entry.id   AF-A0A220Y7F1-F1
#
_cell.length_a   1.000
_cell.length_b   1.000
_cell.length_c   1.000
_cell.angle_alpha   90.00
_cell.angle_beta   90.00
_cell.angle_gamma   90.00
#
_symmetry.space_group_name_H-M   'P 1'
#
loop_
_entity.id
_entity.type
_entity.pdbx_description
1 polymer ?
#
loop_
_entity_poly.entity_id
_entity_poly.type
_entity_poly.pdbx_seq_one_letter_code
_entity_poly.pdbx_strand_id
1 'polypeptide(L)'
;MTAVGLAERIAVEQDCGESPHVLDGVVVIGTAARLARMLDRRFLDEAGWDPRTRVLSLLAEHRLLGRTVCRAEGCQNTVQSGLTVCHRCCTRLTRRGMNTAEIAAAACLPAEPASATRCAVPGCRCVPTVRHAVLCEPHAKKFRLRRPPVSMQQFLADPRVRPLPPMPACAVAACTRPADSARGYCNTHYQRWRSALGTNPEFDSHRWQAQESGVAECGRVNLRALPVLVVVEVLFGVQQRVRGGAKITEVELRVLCDGLRRRQAASITTDRAEITRNKSVRSLRSALTQHVRRALADPGSEQAKDTWDLAVFGHRGSLSFTGIGQAWLAQSVKRWAAEQLPRHRGRGAARVRGKINALRLLSEFLGRRPDGGLVASALGRSDIEDFLNRLAYLESVGEISRYRRNGICRDMREVLAGIRALGLTRPGQTAAGLAGDFAIERGDIPAEPERGEPGRDLPPEVLAILCAHLDALEPVEVRVATQIGIDTGRRPEDILALPLNCLHRDKDGSAVLVYDNAKANRLGRRVPIGEATAKVIAAQQDRVRAMFPHTPPAELTLLPTPRRNPEGRKPISIDTLDNRHREWISTLPVLRTRDGVEVDKTKVTPYAYRHCYAQRHADAGVPIDVLAELLDHRSYSMTRRYYRIGEDRRRDAVDTVTALSFDRHGNRIWRDARMLLESERARHAVGEVAVPYGTCTEPTNVKAGGGACPVRFRCVGCDHFRTNIAFLPDLQAYLDDLLRTRERLAATIDGVDDWARADATPTDEEITRIRRLINRIKADVADLNETEQARIDDAIAIVRRHRAAHTVPLGMPSLTPPAPTTIASEATA
;
A
#
# COMPACT_ATOMS: atom_id res chain seq x y z
N MET A 1 8.02 60.97 6.54
CA MET A 1 7.65 59.59 6.18
C MET A 1 8.18 58.65 7.26
N THR A 2 7.30 58.03 8.05
CA THR A 2 7.69 57.16 9.18
C THR A 2 8.13 55.77 8.68
N ALA A 3 9.02 55.10 9.42
CA ALA A 3 9.47 53.74 9.13
C ALA A 3 8.32 52.71 9.05
N VAL A 4 7.20 52.98 9.74
CA VAL A 4 5.96 52.20 9.67
C VAL A 4 5.31 52.33 8.28
N GLY A 5 5.27 53.53 7.70
CA GLY A 5 4.73 53.75 6.36
C GLY A 5 5.61 53.21 5.24
N LEU A 6 6.92 53.02 5.48
CA LEU A 6 7.82 52.34 4.54
C LEU A 6 7.66 50.81 4.64
N ALA A 7 7.49 50.26 5.85
CA ALA A 7 7.24 48.83 6.06
C ALA A 7 5.87 48.37 5.55
N GLU A 8 4.80 49.19 5.71
CA GLU A 8 3.49 48.92 5.11
C GLU A 8 3.54 49.00 3.58
N ARG A 9 4.27 49.97 3.00
CA ARG A 9 4.46 50.03 1.54
C ARG A 9 5.26 48.85 1.01
N ILE A 10 6.31 48.41 1.69
CA ILE A 10 7.11 47.23 1.31
C ILE A 10 6.28 45.94 1.43
N ALA A 11 5.41 45.82 2.45
CA ALA A 11 4.50 44.69 2.59
C ALA A 11 3.39 44.68 1.51
N VAL A 12 2.88 45.85 1.12
CA VAL A 12 1.89 46.01 0.04
C VAL A 12 2.52 45.77 -1.35
N GLU A 13 3.76 46.19 -1.57
CA GLU A 13 4.53 45.89 -2.79
C GLU A 13 4.91 44.41 -2.90
N GLN A 14 5.10 43.70 -1.77
CA GLN A 14 5.30 42.24 -1.76
C GLN A 14 4.03 41.44 -2.08
N ASP A 15 2.84 42.04 -1.95
CA ASP A 15 1.54 41.38 -2.14
C ASP A 15 0.81 41.80 -3.43
N CYS A 16 1.43 42.61 -4.29
CA CYS A 16 0.93 42.97 -5.62
C CYS A 16 1.97 42.63 -6.70
N GLY A 17 1.53 42.02 -7.80
CA GLY A 17 2.45 41.74 -8.91
C GLY A 17 1.74 41.24 -10.16
N GLU A 18 2.38 41.41 -11.31
CA GLU A 18 1.90 40.81 -12.56
C GLU A 18 2.36 39.35 -12.64
N SER A 19 1.43 38.46 -12.98
CA SER A 19 1.71 37.05 -13.24
C SER A 19 1.13 36.68 -14.60
N PRO A 20 1.72 37.19 -15.71
CA PRO A 20 1.12 37.11 -17.05
C PRO A 20 0.93 35.67 -17.53
N HIS A 21 1.74 34.73 -17.03
CA HIS A 21 1.59 33.29 -17.31
C HIS A 21 0.38 32.65 -16.60
N VAL A 22 -0.15 33.28 -15.55
CA VAL A 22 -1.36 32.85 -14.82
C VAL A 22 -2.58 33.60 -15.33
N LEU A 23 -2.51 34.93 -15.38
CA LEU A 23 -3.55 35.80 -15.90
C LEU A 23 -2.90 36.97 -16.64
N ASP A 24 -3.10 37.03 -17.95
CA ASP A 24 -2.51 38.08 -18.78
C ASP A 24 -3.34 39.37 -18.69
N GLY A 25 -2.67 40.52 -18.55
CA GLY A 25 -3.30 41.83 -18.40
C GLY A 25 -4.13 42.03 -17.12
N VAL A 26 -3.87 41.26 -16.06
CA VAL A 26 -4.60 41.35 -14.78
C VAL A 26 -3.61 41.45 -13.62
N VAL A 27 -3.72 42.52 -12.83
CA VAL A 27 -2.98 42.67 -11.58
C VAL A 27 -3.55 41.69 -10.54
N VAL A 28 -2.72 40.79 -10.01
CA VAL A 28 -3.10 39.90 -8.91
C VAL A 28 -2.62 40.49 -7.58
N ILE A 29 -3.47 40.42 -6.55
CA ILE A 29 -3.21 41.02 -5.23
C ILE A 29 -3.46 40.01 -4.10
N GLY A 30 -2.79 40.22 -2.97
CA GLY A 30 -2.97 39.47 -1.71
C GLY A 30 -2.85 37.95 -1.89
N THR A 31 -3.88 37.21 -1.44
CA THR A 31 -3.91 35.74 -1.53
C THR A 31 -3.76 35.23 -2.97
N ALA A 32 -4.31 35.93 -3.96
CA ALA A 32 -4.19 35.54 -5.36
C ALA A 32 -2.74 35.68 -5.85
N ALA A 33 -2.04 36.76 -5.48
CA ALA A 33 -0.63 36.95 -5.81
C ALA A 33 0.26 35.87 -5.17
N ARG A 34 0.03 35.55 -3.89
CA ARG A 34 0.76 34.50 -3.16
C ARG A 34 0.64 33.13 -3.84
N LEU A 35 -0.57 32.72 -4.20
CA LEU A 35 -0.79 31.44 -4.89
C LEU A 35 -0.27 31.45 -6.33
N ALA A 36 -0.41 32.59 -7.04
CA ALA A 36 0.08 32.72 -8.41
C ALA A 36 1.60 32.52 -8.50
N ARG A 37 2.38 33.02 -7.52
CA ARG A 37 3.83 32.77 -7.43
C ARG A 37 4.21 31.30 -7.25
N MET A 38 3.28 30.47 -6.76
CA MET A 38 3.49 29.03 -6.55
C MET A 38 3.02 28.18 -7.75
N LEU A 39 2.40 28.80 -8.76
CA LEU A 39 2.04 28.14 -10.01
C LEU A 39 3.27 27.99 -10.88
N ASP A 40 3.43 26.79 -11.41
CA ASP A 40 4.55 26.41 -12.26
C ASP A 40 4.15 26.66 -13.71
N ARG A 41 4.89 27.55 -14.37
CA ARG A 41 4.64 27.91 -15.77
C ARG A 41 4.66 26.70 -16.70
N ARG A 42 5.64 25.81 -16.53
CA ARG A 42 5.77 24.60 -17.35
C ARG A 42 4.55 23.71 -17.18
N PHE A 43 4.07 23.54 -15.95
CA PHE A 43 2.85 22.80 -15.69
C PHE A 43 1.63 23.42 -16.38
N LEU A 44 1.47 24.74 -16.31
CA LEU A 44 0.34 25.44 -16.93
C LEU A 44 0.37 25.30 -18.47
N ASP A 45 1.54 25.42 -19.07
CA ASP A 45 1.75 25.22 -20.51
C ASP A 45 1.41 23.77 -20.91
N GLU A 46 1.93 22.77 -20.19
CA GLU A 46 1.64 21.35 -20.41
C GLU A 46 0.15 21.01 -20.21
N ALA A 47 -0.51 21.65 -19.23
CA ALA A 47 -1.94 21.49 -18.98
C ALA A 47 -2.84 22.19 -20.01
N GLY A 48 -2.26 22.99 -20.91
CA GLY A 48 -2.96 23.74 -21.95
C GLY A 48 -3.71 24.97 -21.42
N TRP A 49 -3.19 25.62 -20.38
CA TRP A 49 -3.77 26.85 -19.83
C TRP A 49 -3.50 28.05 -20.75
N ASP A 50 -4.56 28.79 -21.08
CA ASP A 50 -4.46 30.08 -21.76
C ASP A 50 -4.79 31.22 -20.78
N PRO A 51 -3.79 32.03 -20.36
CA PRO A 51 -3.98 33.09 -19.39
C PRO A 51 -4.78 34.30 -19.93
N ARG A 52 -4.87 34.46 -21.26
CA ARG A 52 -5.67 35.53 -21.90
C ARG A 52 -7.13 35.14 -21.96
N THR A 53 -7.42 33.95 -22.49
CA THR A 53 -8.81 33.52 -22.67
C THR A 53 -9.42 32.93 -21.39
N ARG A 54 -8.58 32.57 -20.40
CA ARG A 54 -8.93 31.86 -19.16
C ARG A 54 -9.59 30.51 -19.43
N VAL A 55 -9.04 29.78 -20.39
CA VAL A 55 -9.52 28.46 -20.80
C VAL A 55 -8.40 27.44 -20.59
N LEU A 56 -8.73 26.34 -19.92
CA LEU A 56 -7.85 25.20 -19.75
C LEU A 56 -8.18 24.15 -20.82
N SER A 57 -7.27 23.96 -21.78
CA SER A 57 -7.38 23.01 -22.89
C SER A 57 -6.64 21.71 -22.54
N LEU A 58 -7.34 20.80 -21.87
CA LEU A 58 -6.82 19.52 -21.41
C LEU A 58 -6.45 18.63 -22.62
N LEU A 59 -5.15 18.64 -22.97
CA LEU A 59 -4.59 17.87 -24.08
C LEU A 59 -4.85 16.37 -23.91
N ALA A 60 -5.16 15.68 -25.01
CA ALA A 60 -5.57 14.28 -24.97
C ALA A 60 -4.46 13.36 -24.43
N GLU A 61 -3.23 13.63 -24.84
CA GLU A 61 -2.02 12.92 -24.45
C GLU A 61 -1.57 13.18 -23.00
N HIS A 62 -2.11 14.22 -22.34
CA HIS A 62 -1.67 14.52 -20.99
C HIS A 62 -2.00 13.36 -20.04
N ARG A 63 -1.00 12.80 -19.36
CA ARG A 63 -1.14 11.59 -18.53
C ARG A 63 -2.28 11.61 -17.49
N LEU A 64 -2.42 12.72 -16.75
CA LEU A 64 -3.38 12.88 -15.64
C LEU A 64 -4.54 13.86 -15.90
N LEU A 65 -4.43 14.70 -16.92
CA LEU A 65 -5.46 15.65 -17.33
C LEU A 65 -6.12 15.25 -18.64
N GLY A 66 -5.52 14.31 -19.35
CA GLY A 66 -5.95 13.87 -20.66
C GLY A 66 -7.18 13.01 -20.64
N ARG A 67 -7.71 12.86 -21.84
CA ARG A 67 -9.04 12.36 -22.14
C ARG A 67 -8.94 11.39 -23.31
N THR A 68 -9.83 10.42 -23.35
CA THR A 68 -9.92 9.55 -24.52
C THR A 68 -10.67 10.31 -25.60
N VAL A 69 -10.04 10.51 -26.75
CA VAL A 69 -10.64 11.16 -27.92
C VAL A 69 -11.30 10.12 -28.81
N CYS A 70 -12.38 10.52 -29.48
CA CYS A 70 -13.10 9.68 -30.42
C CYS A 70 -12.18 9.18 -31.54
N ARG A 71 -12.20 7.86 -31.83
CA ARG A 71 -11.39 7.24 -32.89
C ARG A 71 -11.74 7.72 -34.31
N ALA A 72 -12.96 8.22 -34.53
CA ALA A 72 -13.35 8.77 -35.83
C ALA A 72 -12.44 9.93 -36.22
N GLU A 73 -11.81 9.85 -37.39
CA GLU A 73 -10.87 10.85 -37.89
C GLU A 73 -11.52 12.25 -37.91
N GLY A 74 -10.78 13.27 -37.47
CA GLY A 74 -11.28 14.65 -37.35
C GLY A 74 -12.22 14.91 -36.16
N CYS A 75 -12.63 13.88 -35.40
CA CYS A 75 -13.50 14.05 -34.24
C CYS A 75 -12.71 14.36 -32.97
N GLN A 76 -12.88 15.56 -32.43
CA GLN A 76 -12.23 15.98 -31.17
C GLN A 76 -13.07 15.72 -29.91
N ASN A 77 -14.18 14.99 -30.03
CA ASN A 77 -15.06 14.75 -28.88
C ASN A 77 -14.44 13.74 -27.91
N THR A 78 -14.68 13.98 -26.61
CA THR A 78 -14.29 13.03 -25.56
C THR A 78 -15.24 11.84 -25.55
N VAL A 79 -14.70 10.64 -25.37
CA VAL A 79 -15.49 9.41 -25.21
C VAL A 79 -15.65 9.05 -23.74
N GLN A 80 -16.76 8.39 -23.42
CA GLN A 80 -16.96 7.85 -22.08
C GLN A 80 -16.02 6.65 -21.86
N SER A 81 -15.69 6.39 -20.59
CA SER A 81 -14.80 5.28 -20.22
C SER A 81 -15.34 3.95 -20.79
N GLY A 82 -14.46 3.16 -21.40
CA GLY A 82 -14.80 1.88 -22.01
C GLY A 82 -15.31 1.94 -23.45
N LEU A 83 -15.49 3.14 -24.02
CA LEU A 83 -15.88 3.32 -25.43
C LEU A 83 -14.71 3.83 -26.27
N THR A 84 -14.72 3.50 -27.57
CA THR A 84 -13.73 3.96 -28.55
C THR A 84 -14.23 5.11 -29.43
N VAL A 85 -15.55 5.32 -29.47
CA VAL A 85 -16.23 6.32 -30.32
C VAL A 85 -17.24 7.10 -29.49
N CYS A 86 -17.37 8.40 -29.74
CA CYS A 86 -18.35 9.22 -29.01
C CYS A 86 -19.79 8.90 -29.49
N HIS A 87 -20.78 9.13 -28.64
CA HIS A 87 -22.20 8.85 -28.94
C HIS A 87 -22.63 9.42 -30.31
N ARG A 88 -22.23 10.66 -30.62
CA ARG A 88 -22.58 11.31 -31.89
C ARG A 88 -21.98 10.62 -33.11
N CYS A 89 -20.70 10.25 -33.06
CA CYS A 89 -20.05 9.52 -34.15
C CYS A 89 -20.63 8.10 -34.27
N CYS A 90 -20.96 7.46 -33.15
CA CYS A 90 -21.69 6.20 -33.14
C CYS A 90 -23.02 6.32 -33.90
N THR A 91 -23.90 7.27 -33.51
CA THR A 91 -25.18 7.51 -34.19
C THR A 91 -24.99 7.81 -35.69
N ARG A 92 -23.98 8.61 -36.06
CA ARG A 92 -23.69 8.93 -37.47
C ARG A 92 -23.29 7.69 -38.27
N LEU A 93 -22.40 6.87 -37.72
CA LEU A 93 -21.90 5.66 -38.38
C LEU A 93 -23.02 4.62 -38.50
N THR A 94 -23.88 4.50 -37.48
CA THR A 94 -25.08 3.66 -37.55
C THR A 94 -26.06 4.11 -38.62
N ARG A 95 -26.28 5.43 -38.78
CA ARG A 95 -27.08 5.95 -39.91
C ARG A 95 -26.47 5.70 -41.28
N ARG A 96 -25.17 5.39 -41.35
CA ARG A 96 -24.48 4.96 -42.58
C ARG A 96 -24.46 3.45 -42.75
N GLY A 97 -25.19 2.70 -41.91
CA GLY A 97 -25.34 1.25 -42.01
C GLY A 97 -24.36 0.44 -41.16
N MET A 98 -23.47 1.05 -40.37
CA MET A 98 -22.53 0.30 -39.53
C MET A 98 -23.15 -0.11 -38.19
N ASN A 99 -23.00 -1.38 -37.79
CA ASN A 99 -23.37 -1.84 -36.45
C ASN A 99 -22.24 -1.62 -35.42
N THR A 100 -22.51 -1.87 -34.14
CA THR A 100 -21.55 -1.62 -33.05
C THR A 100 -20.31 -2.51 -33.10
N ALA A 101 -20.43 -3.77 -33.54
CA ALA A 101 -19.31 -4.69 -33.68
C ALA A 101 -18.38 -4.26 -34.82
N GLU A 102 -18.95 -3.86 -35.97
CA GLU A 102 -18.21 -3.29 -37.10
C GLU A 102 -17.51 -1.99 -36.72
N ILE A 103 -18.18 -1.09 -35.99
CA ILE A 103 -17.59 0.14 -35.49
C ILE A 103 -16.42 -0.15 -34.56
N ALA A 104 -16.46 -1.21 -33.75
CA ALA A 104 -15.37 -1.59 -32.85
C ALA A 104 -14.19 -2.25 -33.61
N ALA A 105 -14.49 -3.18 -34.52
CA ALA A 105 -13.50 -3.93 -35.28
C ALA A 105 -12.78 -3.11 -36.37
N ALA A 106 -13.43 -2.07 -36.91
CA ALA A 106 -12.86 -1.27 -37.99
C ALA A 106 -11.52 -0.62 -37.59
N ALA A 107 -10.49 -0.84 -38.42
CA ALA A 107 -9.17 -0.23 -38.24
C ALA A 107 -9.23 1.31 -38.42
N CYS A 108 -10.01 1.77 -39.40
CA CYS A 108 -10.26 3.18 -39.67
C CYS A 108 -11.77 3.44 -39.73
N LEU A 109 -12.20 4.54 -39.12
CA LEU A 109 -13.60 4.96 -39.16
C LEU A 109 -13.75 6.16 -40.09
N PRO A 110 -14.85 6.24 -40.88
CA PRO A 110 -15.11 7.37 -41.76
C PRO A 110 -14.92 8.72 -41.05
N ALA A 111 -14.15 9.61 -41.67
CA ALA A 111 -13.84 10.91 -41.11
C ALA A 111 -15.11 11.73 -40.78
N GLU A 112 -15.02 12.52 -39.72
CA GLU A 112 -16.02 13.56 -39.45
C GLU A 112 -15.92 14.66 -40.51
N PRO A 113 -17.03 15.03 -41.17
CA PRO A 113 -16.99 16.11 -42.14
C PRO A 113 -16.51 17.40 -41.48
N ALA A 114 -15.50 18.05 -42.07
CA ALA A 114 -14.97 19.30 -41.58
C ALA A 114 -16.10 20.34 -41.43
N SER A 115 -16.05 21.10 -40.34
CA SER A 115 -16.99 22.22 -40.17
C SER A 115 -16.55 23.37 -41.07
N ALA A 116 -17.49 24.02 -41.74
CA ALA A 116 -17.18 25.17 -42.58
C ALA A 116 -16.62 26.31 -41.70
N THR A 117 -15.45 26.83 -42.06
CA THR A 117 -14.78 27.92 -41.35
C THR A 117 -15.25 29.30 -41.78
N ARG A 118 -16.04 29.37 -42.86
CA ARG A 118 -16.60 30.60 -43.44
C ARG A 118 -18.02 30.37 -43.92
N CYS A 119 -18.82 31.42 -43.93
CA CYS A 119 -20.14 31.40 -44.56
C CYS A 119 -20.00 31.28 -46.08
N ALA A 120 -20.85 30.50 -46.72
CA ALA A 120 -20.88 30.33 -48.17
C ALA A 120 -21.30 31.59 -48.94
N VAL A 121 -21.87 32.61 -48.26
CA VAL A 121 -22.14 33.92 -48.87
C VAL A 121 -20.80 34.64 -49.13
N PRO A 122 -20.47 34.97 -50.39
CA PRO A 122 -19.20 35.63 -50.73
C PRO A 122 -18.99 36.93 -49.95
N GLY A 123 -17.77 37.12 -49.43
CA GLY A 123 -17.40 38.31 -48.64
C GLY A 123 -17.95 38.36 -47.22
N CYS A 124 -18.78 37.41 -46.80
CA CYS A 124 -19.31 37.37 -45.44
C CYS A 124 -18.21 36.99 -44.43
N ARG A 125 -18.09 37.77 -43.36
CA ARG A 125 -17.09 37.56 -42.29
C ARG A 125 -17.66 36.83 -41.07
N CYS A 126 -18.94 36.46 -41.10
CA CYS A 126 -19.54 35.61 -40.08
C CYS A 126 -19.09 34.14 -40.25
N VAL A 127 -18.95 33.44 -39.12
CA VAL A 127 -18.58 32.02 -39.09
C VAL A 127 -19.82 31.16 -38.78
N PRO A 128 -20.05 30.04 -39.49
CA PRO A 128 -21.04 29.05 -39.11
C PRO A 128 -20.75 28.47 -37.71
N THR A 129 -21.73 28.57 -36.81
CA THR A 129 -21.59 28.10 -35.41
C THR A 129 -22.13 26.68 -35.21
N VAL A 130 -22.86 26.15 -36.19
CA VAL A 130 -23.44 24.80 -36.19
C VAL A 130 -22.57 23.88 -37.04
N ARG A 131 -22.18 22.72 -36.49
CA ARG A 131 -21.38 21.71 -37.24
C ARG A 131 -22.12 21.29 -38.52
N HIS A 132 -21.40 21.25 -39.64
CA HIS A 132 -21.89 20.97 -41.01
C HIS A 132 -22.78 22.06 -41.64
N ALA A 133 -23.04 23.18 -40.96
CA ALA A 133 -23.67 24.32 -41.61
C ALA A 133 -22.66 25.01 -42.55
N VAL A 134 -23.08 25.28 -43.78
CA VAL A 134 -22.29 26.03 -44.77
C VAL A 134 -22.61 27.53 -44.76
N LEU A 135 -23.69 27.95 -44.09
CA LEU A 135 -24.07 29.34 -43.90
C LEU A 135 -23.91 29.74 -42.43
N CYS A 136 -23.59 31.01 -42.18
CA CYS A 136 -23.77 31.57 -40.84
C CYS A 136 -25.26 31.60 -40.48
N GLU A 137 -25.59 31.51 -39.20
CA GLU A 137 -26.99 31.39 -38.76
C GLU A 137 -27.90 32.54 -39.23
N PRO A 138 -27.45 33.82 -39.30
CA PRO A 138 -28.24 34.89 -39.94
C PRO A 138 -28.62 34.60 -41.39
N HIS A 139 -27.67 34.12 -42.21
CA HIS A 139 -27.93 33.75 -43.60
C HIS A 139 -28.73 32.45 -43.70
N ALA A 140 -28.48 31.47 -42.84
CA ALA A 140 -29.27 30.24 -42.76
C ALA A 140 -30.73 30.52 -42.40
N LYS A 141 -30.99 31.47 -41.48
CA LYS A 141 -32.34 31.93 -41.16
C LYS A 141 -33.00 32.61 -42.36
N LYS A 142 -32.30 33.53 -43.04
CA LYS A 142 -32.80 34.16 -44.28
C LYS A 142 -33.13 33.13 -45.35
N PHE A 143 -32.28 32.10 -45.51
CA PHE A 143 -32.49 31.00 -46.44
C PHE A 143 -33.74 30.18 -46.07
N ARG A 144 -33.89 29.75 -44.81
CA ARG A 144 -35.05 28.99 -44.32
C ARG A 144 -36.37 29.76 -44.43
N LEU A 145 -36.33 31.09 -44.30
CA LEU A 145 -37.48 31.98 -44.37
C LEU A 145 -37.85 32.41 -45.81
N ARG A 146 -37.11 32.01 -46.85
CA ARG A 146 -37.48 32.33 -48.23
C ARG A 146 -38.83 31.71 -48.61
N ARG A 147 -39.70 32.52 -49.19
CA ARG A 147 -40.97 32.12 -49.77
C ARG A 147 -41.11 32.76 -51.16
N PRO A 148 -41.26 31.97 -52.24
CA PRO A 148 -41.21 30.50 -52.28
C PRO A 148 -39.82 29.93 -51.89
N PRO A 149 -39.70 28.65 -51.49
CA PRO A 149 -38.41 28.01 -51.25
C PRO A 149 -37.51 28.09 -52.49
N VAL A 150 -36.21 28.33 -52.29
CA VAL A 150 -35.20 28.41 -53.36
C VAL A 150 -34.05 27.46 -53.05
N SER A 151 -33.34 27.03 -54.09
CA SER A 151 -32.12 26.24 -53.93
C SER A 151 -30.99 27.07 -53.29
N MET A 152 -29.99 26.40 -52.71
CA MET A 152 -28.81 27.07 -52.13
C MET A 152 -28.08 27.92 -53.18
N GLN A 153 -27.93 27.41 -54.41
CA GLN A 153 -27.27 28.14 -55.50
C GLN A 153 -28.04 29.41 -55.87
N GLN A 154 -29.37 29.32 -55.99
CA GLN A 154 -30.23 30.50 -56.25
C GLN A 154 -30.18 31.51 -55.10
N PHE A 155 -30.11 31.06 -53.84
CA PHE A 155 -29.97 31.95 -52.69
C PHE A 155 -28.64 32.68 -52.67
N LEU A 156 -27.53 31.99 -52.96
CA LEU A 156 -26.20 32.59 -53.00
C LEU A 156 -26.02 33.56 -54.17
N ALA A 157 -26.72 33.33 -55.28
CA ALA A 157 -26.72 34.21 -56.45
C ALA A 157 -27.65 35.43 -56.32
N ASP A 158 -28.57 35.47 -55.33
CA ASP A 158 -29.52 36.59 -55.18
C ASP A 158 -28.78 37.88 -54.72
N PRO A 159 -28.82 38.96 -55.53
CA PRO A 159 -28.13 40.22 -55.20
C PRO A 159 -28.55 40.86 -53.87
N ARG A 160 -29.74 40.51 -53.35
CA ARG A 160 -30.22 41.01 -52.04
C ARG A 160 -29.53 40.33 -50.86
N VAL A 161 -28.82 39.22 -51.06
CA VAL A 161 -28.06 38.54 -50.03
C VAL A 161 -26.70 39.20 -49.88
N ARG A 162 -26.63 40.21 -49.00
CA ARG A 162 -25.40 40.96 -48.71
C ARG A 162 -24.52 40.23 -47.67
N PRO A 163 -23.18 40.36 -47.77
CA PRO A 163 -22.26 39.88 -46.73
C PRO A 163 -22.47 40.62 -45.41
N LEU A 164 -22.15 39.96 -44.30
CA LEU A 164 -22.27 40.52 -42.96
C LEU A 164 -20.88 40.69 -42.31
N PRO A 165 -20.69 41.72 -41.47
CA PRO A 165 -19.48 41.88 -40.67
C PRO A 165 -19.33 40.77 -39.63
N PRO A 166 -18.19 40.65 -38.92
CA PRO A 166 -18.06 39.73 -37.80
C PRO A 166 -19.14 40.00 -36.75
N MET A 167 -19.77 38.95 -36.25
CA MET A 167 -20.77 39.08 -35.19
C MET A 167 -20.10 39.47 -33.87
N PRO A 168 -20.77 40.27 -33.01
CA PRO A 168 -20.25 40.60 -31.70
C PRO A 168 -20.15 39.35 -30.81
N ALA A 169 -19.42 39.45 -29.70
CA ALA A 169 -19.35 38.38 -28.71
C ALA A 169 -20.73 38.12 -28.06
N CYS A 170 -20.98 36.89 -27.64
CA CYS A 170 -22.17 36.55 -26.86
C CYS A 170 -22.18 37.33 -25.53
N ALA A 171 -23.34 37.85 -25.13
CA ALA A 171 -23.53 38.63 -23.92
C ALA A 171 -23.29 37.86 -22.61
N VAL A 172 -23.30 36.52 -22.64
CA VAL A 172 -22.90 35.71 -21.47
C VAL A 172 -21.40 35.85 -21.26
N ALA A 173 -20.98 36.38 -20.11
CA ALA A 173 -19.59 36.77 -19.83
C ALA A 173 -18.60 35.59 -19.95
N ALA A 174 -19.06 34.38 -19.61
CA ALA A 174 -18.25 33.17 -19.73
C ALA A 174 -18.16 32.64 -21.16
N CYS A 175 -19.00 33.08 -22.11
CA CYS A 175 -19.03 32.52 -23.46
C CYS A 175 -17.85 33.00 -24.31
N THR A 176 -17.35 32.11 -25.17
CA THR A 176 -16.29 32.39 -26.15
C THR A 176 -16.82 32.47 -27.58
N ARG A 177 -18.12 32.23 -27.79
CA ARG A 177 -18.74 32.18 -29.12
C ARG A 177 -19.27 33.56 -29.54
N PRO A 178 -19.29 33.85 -30.85
CA PRO A 178 -20.02 35.01 -31.35
C PRO A 178 -21.53 34.83 -31.13
N ALA A 179 -22.23 35.96 -31.03
CA ALA A 179 -23.68 36.00 -31.11
C ALA A 179 -24.14 35.60 -32.51
N ASP A 180 -25.33 35.00 -32.61
CA ASP A 180 -25.95 34.64 -33.90
C ASP A 180 -27.34 35.26 -34.09
N SER A 181 -27.76 36.06 -33.11
CA SER A 181 -29.03 36.78 -33.13
C SER A 181 -28.82 38.26 -32.83
N ALA A 182 -29.78 39.09 -33.27
CA ALA A 182 -29.83 40.51 -32.91
C ALA A 182 -29.97 40.76 -31.39
N ARG A 183 -30.28 39.71 -30.60
CA ARG A 183 -30.39 39.80 -29.14
C ARG A 183 -29.06 39.63 -28.41
N GLY A 184 -27.93 39.54 -29.14
CA GLY A 184 -26.59 39.49 -28.54
C GLY A 184 -26.20 38.15 -27.93
N TYR A 185 -26.97 37.08 -28.14
CA TYR A 185 -26.64 35.72 -27.68
C TYR A 185 -26.24 34.81 -28.84
N CYS A 186 -25.39 33.82 -28.54
CA CYS A 186 -25.27 32.63 -29.39
C CYS A 186 -26.51 31.74 -29.24
N ASN A 187 -26.78 30.84 -30.20
CA ASN A 187 -28.03 30.09 -30.27
C ASN A 187 -28.25 29.26 -29.00
N THR A 188 -27.20 28.59 -28.50
CA THR A 188 -27.29 27.84 -27.24
C THR A 188 -27.71 28.72 -26.08
N HIS A 189 -27.11 29.90 -25.92
CA HIS A 189 -27.46 30.82 -24.83
C HIS A 189 -28.80 31.50 -25.06
N TYR A 190 -29.19 31.77 -26.30
CA TYR A 190 -30.52 32.26 -26.63
C TYR A 190 -31.62 31.28 -26.21
N GLN A 191 -31.44 29.98 -26.47
CA GLN A 191 -32.39 28.95 -26.01
C GLN A 191 -32.44 28.86 -24.48
N ARG A 192 -31.29 28.89 -23.80
CA ARG A 192 -31.23 28.87 -22.33
C ARG A 192 -31.88 30.11 -21.71
N TRP A 193 -31.58 31.28 -22.26
CA TRP A 193 -32.18 32.57 -21.85
C TRP A 193 -33.70 32.55 -22.03
N ARG A 194 -34.19 32.09 -23.18
CA ARG A 194 -35.63 31.94 -23.45
C ARG A 194 -36.30 30.97 -22.48
N SER A 195 -35.64 29.86 -22.15
CA SER A 195 -36.13 28.91 -21.16
C SER A 195 -36.18 29.54 -19.76
N ALA A 196 -35.13 30.26 -19.36
CA ALA A 196 -35.03 30.87 -18.04
C ALA A 196 -36.09 31.96 -17.82
N LEU A 197 -36.35 32.78 -18.86
CA LEU A 197 -37.44 33.75 -18.89
C LEU A 197 -38.81 33.12 -18.66
N GLY A 198 -39.06 31.93 -19.25
CA GLY A 198 -40.33 31.23 -19.09
C GLY A 198 -40.54 30.61 -17.71
N THR A 199 -39.47 30.43 -16.94
CA THR A 199 -39.50 29.73 -15.63
C THR A 199 -39.36 30.64 -14.42
N ASN A 200 -38.94 31.90 -14.59
CA ASN A 200 -38.69 32.82 -13.48
C ASN A 200 -39.36 34.19 -13.72
N PRO A 201 -40.41 34.55 -12.95
CA PRO A 201 -41.05 35.85 -13.03
C PRO A 201 -40.13 37.03 -12.65
N GLU A 202 -39.13 36.82 -11.78
CA GLU A 202 -38.16 37.83 -11.33
C GLU A 202 -36.82 37.72 -12.08
N PHE A 203 -36.86 37.43 -13.38
CA PHE A 203 -35.66 37.18 -14.16
C PHE A 203 -34.81 38.45 -14.40
N ASP A 204 -33.64 38.51 -13.76
CA ASP A 204 -32.59 39.49 -14.05
C ASP A 204 -31.63 38.98 -15.14
N SER A 205 -31.69 39.62 -16.31
CA SER A 205 -30.85 39.27 -17.46
C SER A 205 -29.36 39.52 -17.22
N HIS A 206 -28.97 40.56 -16.50
CA HIS A 206 -27.57 40.90 -16.25
C HIS A 206 -26.94 39.91 -15.26
N ARG A 207 -27.67 39.62 -14.17
CA ARG A 207 -27.27 38.58 -13.22
C ARG A 207 -27.17 37.22 -13.89
N TRP A 208 -28.13 36.86 -14.74
CA TRP A 208 -28.06 35.61 -15.51
C TRP A 208 -26.85 35.57 -16.45
N GLN A 209 -26.58 36.65 -17.20
CA GLN A 209 -25.41 36.76 -18.09
C GLN A 209 -24.07 36.60 -17.37
N ALA A 210 -23.96 37.09 -16.12
CA ALA A 210 -22.77 36.96 -15.28
C ALA A 210 -22.58 35.54 -14.70
N GLN A 211 -23.68 34.82 -14.44
CA GLN A 211 -23.68 33.53 -13.76
C GLN A 211 -23.70 32.33 -14.71
N GLU A 212 -24.28 32.49 -15.90
CA GLU A 212 -24.47 31.40 -16.86
C GLU A 212 -23.11 30.87 -17.36
N SER A 213 -23.01 29.55 -17.52
CA SER A 213 -21.78 28.93 -18.01
C SER A 213 -21.58 29.15 -19.51
N GLY A 214 -20.32 29.18 -19.95
CA GLY A 214 -20.00 29.13 -21.37
C GLY A 214 -20.54 27.86 -22.02
N VAL A 215 -20.68 27.85 -23.36
CA VAL A 215 -21.06 26.62 -24.06
C VAL A 215 -19.95 25.59 -23.91
N ALA A 216 -20.29 24.39 -23.44
CA ALA A 216 -19.31 23.34 -23.19
C ALA A 216 -18.61 22.89 -24.49
N GLU A 217 -17.29 22.81 -24.44
CA GLU A 217 -16.43 22.31 -25.51
C GLU A 217 -15.61 21.14 -24.99
N CYS A 218 -15.49 20.08 -25.81
CA CYS A 218 -14.72 18.90 -25.43
C CYS A 218 -13.24 19.26 -25.29
N GLY A 219 -12.59 18.68 -24.28
CA GLY A 219 -11.22 18.99 -23.88
C GLY A 219 -11.03 20.36 -23.22
N ARG A 220 -12.10 21.15 -23.00
CA ARG A 220 -11.96 22.52 -22.49
C ARG A 220 -12.74 22.75 -21.20
N VAL A 221 -12.06 23.35 -20.23
CA VAL A 221 -12.66 23.87 -19.00
C VAL A 221 -12.56 25.38 -19.01
N ASN A 222 -13.71 26.03 -18.91
CA ASN A 222 -13.83 27.47 -19.00
C ASN A 222 -13.80 28.09 -17.61
N LEU A 223 -12.80 28.95 -17.35
CA LEU A 223 -12.63 29.67 -16.08
C LEU A 223 -12.96 31.18 -16.22
N ARG A 224 -13.50 31.61 -17.37
CA ARG A 224 -13.99 32.98 -17.57
C ARG A 224 -15.13 33.30 -16.60
N ALA A 225 -15.31 34.59 -16.29
CA ALA A 225 -16.32 35.09 -15.35
C ALA A 225 -16.26 34.46 -13.93
N LEU A 226 -15.15 33.82 -13.57
CA LEU A 226 -14.80 33.51 -12.18
C LEU A 226 -13.97 34.66 -11.60
N PRO A 227 -14.11 34.96 -10.29
CA PRO A 227 -13.20 35.89 -9.62
C PRO A 227 -11.74 35.45 -9.75
N VAL A 228 -10.83 36.43 -9.84
CA VAL A 228 -9.39 36.21 -10.01
C VAL A 228 -8.84 35.21 -8.99
N LEU A 229 -9.21 35.38 -7.71
CA LEU A 229 -8.80 34.47 -6.64
C LEU A 229 -9.25 33.02 -6.93
N VAL A 230 -10.51 32.80 -7.31
CA VAL A 230 -11.02 31.46 -7.61
C VAL A 230 -10.31 30.81 -8.79
N VAL A 231 -9.96 31.58 -9.83
CA VAL A 231 -9.18 31.06 -10.96
C VAL A 231 -7.83 30.53 -10.47
N VAL A 232 -7.09 31.34 -9.71
CA VAL A 232 -5.77 30.97 -9.18
C VAL A 232 -5.87 29.79 -8.21
N GLU A 233 -6.87 29.77 -7.32
CA GLU A 233 -7.12 28.67 -6.39
C GLU A 233 -7.41 27.34 -7.09
N VAL A 234 -8.23 27.36 -8.16
CA VAL A 234 -8.55 26.17 -8.94
C VAL A 234 -7.31 25.67 -9.68
N LEU A 235 -6.56 26.55 -10.36
CA LEU A 235 -5.32 26.18 -11.05
C LEU A 235 -4.30 25.60 -10.08
N PHE A 236 -4.12 26.24 -8.92
CA PHE A 236 -3.19 25.77 -7.89
C PHE A 236 -3.60 24.40 -7.37
N GLY A 237 -4.89 24.21 -7.04
CA GLY A 237 -5.40 22.92 -6.62
C GLY A 237 -5.20 21.84 -7.68
N VAL A 238 -5.43 22.16 -8.96
CA VAL A 238 -5.24 21.23 -10.09
C VAL A 238 -3.77 20.81 -10.19
N GLN A 239 -2.84 21.76 -10.14
CA GLN A 239 -1.40 21.50 -10.12
C GLN A 239 -1.01 20.55 -8.98
N GLN A 240 -1.44 20.86 -7.75
CA GLN A 240 -1.07 20.05 -6.58
C GLN A 240 -1.68 18.64 -6.64
N ARG A 241 -2.90 18.52 -7.17
CA ARG A 241 -3.57 17.23 -7.32
C ARG A 241 -2.89 16.37 -8.39
N VAL A 242 -2.49 16.97 -9.51
CA VAL A 242 -1.73 16.31 -10.59
C VAL A 242 -0.34 15.89 -10.10
N ARG A 243 0.40 16.77 -9.42
CA ARG A 243 1.68 16.41 -8.76
C ARG A 243 1.50 15.29 -7.74
N GLY A 244 0.35 15.25 -7.07
CA GLY A 244 -0.06 14.16 -6.19
C GLY A 244 -0.41 12.84 -6.91
N GLY A 245 -0.25 12.76 -8.23
CA GLY A 245 -0.50 11.59 -9.07
C GLY A 245 -1.97 11.32 -9.41
N ALA A 246 -2.90 12.22 -9.06
CA ALA A 246 -4.33 11.97 -9.22
C ALA A 246 -4.86 12.50 -10.57
N LYS A 247 -5.63 11.66 -11.27
CA LYS A 247 -6.35 12.05 -12.49
C LYS A 247 -7.45 13.05 -12.15
N ILE A 248 -7.64 14.04 -13.02
CA ILE A 248 -8.76 14.98 -12.99
C ILE A 248 -9.43 14.89 -14.35
N THR A 249 -10.74 14.66 -14.37
CA THR A 249 -11.48 14.65 -15.63
C THR A 249 -11.99 16.04 -15.96
N GLU A 250 -12.06 16.36 -17.25
CA GLU A 250 -12.66 17.62 -17.72
C GLU A 250 -14.10 17.80 -17.25
N VAL A 251 -14.85 16.70 -17.11
CA VAL A 251 -16.27 16.71 -16.78
C VAL A 251 -16.45 17.16 -15.34
N GLU A 252 -15.67 16.58 -14.41
CA GLU A 252 -15.73 16.93 -12.99
C GLU A 252 -15.27 18.37 -12.76
N LEU A 253 -14.18 18.78 -13.41
CA LEU A 253 -13.64 20.12 -13.26
C LEU A 253 -14.58 21.18 -13.86
N ARG A 254 -15.23 20.90 -15.00
CA ARG A 254 -16.25 21.78 -15.60
C ARG A 254 -17.44 21.97 -14.68
N VAL A 255 -18.00 20.88 -14.13
CA VAL A 255 -19.12 20.96 -13.18
C VAL A 255 -18.76 21.81 -11.96
N LEU A 256 -17.54 21.65 -11.44
CA LEU A 256 -17.04 22.45 -10.33
C LEU A 256 -16.96 23.95 -10.69
N CYS A 257 -16.29 24.30 -11.78
CA CYS A 257 -16.15 25.69 -12.22
C CYS A 257 -17.49 26.35 -12.55
N ASP A 258 -18.41 25.63 -13.21
CA ASP A 258 -19.76 26.13 -13.51
C ASP A 258 -20.59 26.34 -12.24
N GLY A 259 -20.42 25.47 -11.25
CA GLY A 259 -21.02 25.63 -9.92
C GLY A 259 -20.52 26.87 -9.19
N LEU A 260 -19.20 27.05 -9.13
CA LEU A 260 -18.57 28.21 -8.49
C LEU A 260 -19.00 29.53 -9.17
N ARG A 261 -19.11 29.54 -10.51
CA ARG A 261 -19.56 30.70 -11.29
C ARG A 261 -21.01 31.06 -11.03
N ARG A 262 -21.93 30.07 -11.10
CA ARG A 262 -23.35 30.31 -10.84
C ARG A 262 -23.58 30.90 -9.46
N ARG A 263 -22.76 30.49 -8.50
CA ARG A 263 -22.78 30.97 -7.12
C ARG A 263 -22.04 32.29 -6.88
N GLN A 264 -21.27 32.77 -7.86
CA GLN A 264 -20.37 33.92 -7.70
C GLN A 264 -19.47 33.76 -6.46
N ALA A 265 -18.91 32.56 -6.27
CA ALA A 265 -18.09 32.25 -5.11
C ALA A 265 -16.85 33.18 -5.06
N ALA A 266 -16.60 33.84 -3.92
CA ALA A 266 -15.44 34.70 -3.74
C ALA A 266 -14.13 33.91 -3.56
N SER A 267 -14.20 32.72 -2.94
CA SER A 267 -13.09 31.78 -2.76
C SER A 267 -13.63 30.35 -2.64
N ILE A 268 -12.88 29.37 -3.14
CA ILE A 268 -13.19 27.93 -2.97
C ILE A 268 -12.96 27.43 -1.54
N THR A 269 -12.28 28.22 -0.70
CA THR A 269 -11.96 27.86 0.68
C THR A 269 -13.04 28.27 1.68
N THR A 270 -13.78 29.33 1.38
CA THR A 270 -14.84 29.90 2.24
C THR A 270 -16.24 29.56 1.75
N ASP A 271 -16.48 29.43 0.43
CA ASP A 271 -17.75 28.90 -0.05
C ASP A 271 -17.86 27.44 0.38
N ARG A 272 -18.92 27.10 1.12
CA ARG A 272 -19.19 25.72 1.61
C ARG A 272 -20.47 25.14 1.06
N ALA A 273 -21.27 25.91 0.33
CA ALA A 273 -22.56 25.44 -0.13
C ALA A 273 -22.41 24.33 -1.17
N GLU A 274 -23.41 23.45 -1.23
CA GLU A 274 -23.42 22.33 -2.14
C GLU A 274 -23.55 22.80 -3.60
N ILE A 275 -22.56 22.44 -4.43
CA ILE A 275 -22.57 22.68 -5.88
C ILE A 275 -23.29 21.55 -6.63
N THR A 276 -23.12 20.31 -6.16
CA THR A 276 -23.65 19.12 -6.79
C THR A 276 -23.67 17.94 -5.82
N ARG A 277 -24.64 17.04 -5.99
CA ARG A 277 -24.70 15.76 -5.26
C ARG A 277 -23.64 14.76 -5.71
N ASN A 278 -23.01 14.99 -6.87
CA ASN A 278 -21.98 14.11 -7.43
C ASN A 278 -20.78 13.99 -6.47
N LYS A 279 -20.54 12.78 -5.94
CA LYS A 279 -19.49 12.48 -4.96
C LYS A 279 -18.09 12.79 -5.48
N SER A 280 -17.80 12.52 -6.75
CA SER A 280 -16.47 12.75 -7.34
C SER A 280 -16.16 14.24 -7.44
N VAL A 281 -17.13 15.07 -7.83
CA VAL A 281 -16.96 16.53 -7.87
C VAL A 281 -16.80 17.12 -6.47
N ARG A 282 -17.58 16.64 -5.49
CA ARG A 282 -17.42 17.03 -4.08
C ARG A 282 -16.02 16.67 -3.57
N SER A 283 -15.56 15.45 -3.86
CA SER A 283 -14.20 15.00 -3.50
C SER A 283 -13.10 15.82 -4.19
N LEU A 284 -13.29 16.17 -5.46
CA LEU A 284 -12.38 17.05 -6.20
C LEU A 284 -12.30 18.41 -5.50
N ARG A 285 -13.43 19.08 -5.26
CA ARG A 285 -13.48 20.37 -4.55
C ARG A 285 -12.79 20.30 -3.20
N SER A 286 -13.13 19.33 -2.36
CA SER A 286 -12.50 19.17 -1.04
C SER A 286 -10.98 19.03 -1.15
N ALA A 287 -10.48 18.31 -2.14
CA ALA A 287 -9.05 18.19 -2.37
C ALA A 287 -8.40 19.51 -2.83
N LEU A 288 -9.00 20.23 -3.79
CA LEU A 288 -8.48 21.53 -4.24
C LEU A 288 -8.45 22.54 -3.09
N THR A 289 -9.56 22.65 -2.34
CA THR A 289 -9.68 23.49 -1.15
C THR A 289 -8.61 23.13 -0.11
N GLN A 290 -8.34 21.84 0.12
CA GLN A 290 -7.31 21.43 1.07
C GLN A 290 -5.90 21.81 0.60
N HIS A 291 -5.61 21.69 -0.70
CA HIS A 291 -4.33 22.11 -1.25
C HIS A 291 -4.12 23.62 -1.08
N VAL A 292 -5.13 24.44 -1.40
CA VAL A 292 -5.07 25.90 -1.19
C VAL A 292 -4.88 26.24 0.28
N ARG A 293 -5.66 25.65 1.18
CA ARG A 293 -5.54 25.89 2.64
C ARG A 293 -4.14 25.57 3.15
N ARG A 294 -3.55 24.44 2.73
CA ARG A 294 -2.19 24.03 3.12
C ARG A 294 -1.12 24.99 2.64
N ALA A 295 -1.29 25.54 1.44
CA ALA A 295 -0.32 26.47 0.84
C ALA A 295 -0.33 27.83 1.52
N LEU A 296 -1.46 28.23 2.09
CA LEU A 296 -1.65 29.50 2.78
C LEU A 296 -1.45 29.40 4.29
N ALA A 297 -1.47 28.20 4.86
CA ALA A 297 -1.29 27.95 6.28
C ALA A 297 0.18 28.09 6.69
N ASP A 298 0.38 28.61 7.89
CA ASP A 298 1.65 28.59 8.61
C ASP A 298 1.52 27.73 9.87
N PRO A 299 2.63 27.18 10.41
CA PRO A 299 2.58 26.37 11.62
C PRO A 299 1.91 27.05 12.82
N GLY A 300 2.03 28.37 12.97
CA GLY A 300 1.45 29.11 14.10
C GLY A 300 -0.08 29.18 14.01
N SER A 301 -0.62 29.59 12.87
CA SER A 301 -2.08 29.63 12.66
C SER A 301 -2.71 28.24 12.68
N GLU A 302 -1.99 27.21 12.27
CA GLU A 302 -2.45 25.82 12.39
C GLU A 302 -2.48 25.36 13.85
N GLN A 303 -1.46 25.72 14.65
CA GLN A 303 -1.38 25.36 16.07
C GLN A 303 -2.51 25.98 16.92
N ALA A 304 -3.05 27.12 16.51
CA ALA A 304 -4.17 27.77 17.18
C ALA A 304 -5.49 26.96 17.11
N LYS A 305 -5.64 26.10 16.08
CA LYS A 305 -6.86 25.31 15.86
C LYS A 305 -6.98 24.15 16.86
N ASP A 306 -8.19 23.61 16.99
CA ASP A 306 -8.43 22.39 17.78
C ASP A 306 -8.19 21.10 16.99
N THR A 307 -8.12 21.22 15.67
CA THR A 307 -7.71 20.12 14.80
C THR A 307 -6.66 20.62 13.84
N TRP A 308 -5.47 20.04 13.92
CA TRP A 308 -4.32 20.37 13.10
C TRP A 308 -4.26 19.46 11.88
N ASP A 309 -4.14 20.05 10.71
CA ASP A 309 -3.71 19.36 9.50
C ASP A 309 -2.21 19.11 9.56
N LEU A 310 -1.84 17.85 9.78
CA LEU A 310 -0.46 17.45 9.94
C LEU A 310 0.41 17.71 8.71
N ALA A 311 -0.20 17.90 7.53
CA ALA A 311 0.52 18.24 6.31
C ALA A 311 1.25 19.58 6.40
N VAL A 312 0.74 20.54 7.20
CA VAL A 312 1.41 21.82 7.47
C VAL A 312 2.75 21.61 8.18
N PHE A 313 2.87 20.53 8.95
CA PHE A 313 4.08 20.15 9.70
C PHE A 313 4.92 19.07 9.00
N GLY A 314 4.63 18.76 7.72
CA GLY A 314 5.34 17.73 6.96
C GLY A 314 4.91 16.28 7.26
N HIS A 315 3.78 16.08 7.94
CA HIS A 315 3.27 14.78 8.35
C HIS A 315 1.95 14.42 7.63
N ARG A 316 1.47 13.19 7.77
CA ARG A 316 0.19 12.75 7.18
C ARG A 316 -0.93 12.68 8.22
N GLY A 317 -2.14 13.05 7.81
CA GLY A 317 -3.37 12.93 8.61
C GLY A 317 -3.68 14.20 9.40
N SER A 318 -4.31 14.04 10.58
CA SER A 318 -4.61 15.14 11.48
C SER A 318 -4.31 14.78 12.93
N LEU A 319 -4.22 15.81 13.78
CA LEU A 319 -4.28 15.70 15.24
C LEU A 319 -5.47 16.51 15.73
N SER A 320 -6.34 15.89 16.53
CA SER A 320 -7.49 16.57 17.12
C SER A 320 -7.32 16.62 18.63
N PHE A 321 -7.58 17.79 19.22
CA PHE A 321 -7.55 18.06 20.65
C PHE A 321 -8.97 18.22 21.23
N THR A 322 -10.00 18.16 20.37
CA THR A 322 -11.41 18.35 20.73
C THR A 322 -11.95 17.33 21.74
N GLY A 323 -11.26 16.20 21.94
CA GLY A 323 -11.61 15.20 22.96
C GLY A 323 -11.02 15.48 24.34
N ILE A 324 -10.41 16.65 24.56
CA ILE A 324 -9.87 17.08 25.85
C ILE A 324 -10.71 18.26 26.35
N GLY A 325 -11.49 18.06 27.40
CA GLY A 325 -12.44 19.04 27.95
C GLY A 325 -11.79 20.15 28.77
N GLN A 326 -10.67 19.88 29.45
CA GLN A 326 -9.98 20.87 30.27
C GLN A 326 -9.10 21.78 29.40
N ALA A 327 -9.40 23.08 29.39
CA ALA A 327 -8.72 24.06 28.54
C ALA A 327 -7.20 24.13 28.82
N TRP A 328 -6.80 24.09 30.09
CA TRP A 328 -5.39 24.09 30.50
C TRP A 328 -4.64 22.89 29.91
N LEU A 329 -5.26 21.69 29.93
CA LEU A 329 -4.68 20.45 29.45
C LEU A 329 -4.61 20.47 27.92
N ALA A 330 -5.70 20.86 27.25
CA ALA A 330 -5.75 20.95 25.79
C ALA A 330 -4.66 21.89 25.25
N GLN A 331 -4.51 23.08 25.83
CA GLN A 331 -3.49 24.05 25.41
C GLN A 331 -2.06 23.57 25.74
N SER A 332 -1.86 22.93 26.89
CA SER A 332 -0.55 22.40 27.27
C SER A 332 -0.11 21.25 26.35
N VAL A 333 -1.05 20.38 25.98
CA VAL A 333 -0.81 19.25 25.07
C VAL A 333 -0.60 19.72 23.64
N LYS A 334 -1.26 20.79 23.19
CA LYS A 334 -0.94 21.47 21.92
C LYS A 334 0.52 21.92 21.92
N ARG A 335 0.97 22.66 22.95
CA ARG A 335 2.36 23.13 23.05
C ARG A 335 3.36 21.98 23.07
N TRP A 336 3.08 20.93 23.84
CA TRP A 336 3.88 19.71 23.86
C TRP A 336 3.93 19.01 22.49
N ALA A 337 2.79 18.85 21.82
CA ALA A 337 2.72 18.23 20.50
C ALA A 337 3.52 19.03 19.44
N ALA A 338 3.47 20.36 19.49
CA ALA A 338 4.25 21.24 18.61
C ALA A 338 5.76 21.04 18.80
N GLU A 339 6.24 20.85 20.03
CA GLU A 339 7.65 20.58 20.33
C GLU A 339 8.09 19.17 19.90
N GLN A 340 7.17 18.19 19.96
CA GLN A 340 7.46 16.81 19.61
C GLN A 340 7.41 16.52 18.11
N LEU A 341 6.49 17.11 17.37
CA LEU A 341 6.30 16.82 15.94
C LEU A 341 7.58 16.96 15.08
N PRO A 342 8.45 17.97 15.28
CA PRO A 342 9.72 18.06 14.55
C PRO A 342 10.70 16.90 14.82
N ARG A 343 10.64 16.31 16.02
CA ARG A 343 11.51 15.19 16.44
C ARG A 343 11.04 13.85 15.90
N HIS A 344 9.79 13.76 15.46
CA HIS A 344 9.12 12.52 15.08
C HIS A 344 8.76 12.48 13.59
N ARG A 345 9.75 12.63 12.68
CA ARG A 345 9.56 12.56 11.20
C ARG A 345 8.93 11.24 10.73
N GLY A 346 8.18 11.28 9.63
CA GLY A 346 7.58 10.10 9.02
C GLY A 346 6.36 9.55 9.78
N ARG A 347 6.36 8.26 10.13
CA ARG A 347 5.26 7.63 10.90
C ARG A 347 5.22 8.06 12.38
N GLY A 348 6.17 8.88 12.83
CA GLY A 348 6.28 9.34 14.23
C GLY A 348 5.08 10.15 14.72
N ALA A 349 4.38 10.89 13.86
CA ALA A 349 3.15 11.60 14.22
C ALA A 349 2.02 10.67 14.75
N ALA A 350 2.03 9.39 14.37
CA ALA A 350 1.09 8.41 14.93
C ALA A 350 1.36 8.14 16.42
N ARG A 351 2.62 8.23 16.88
CA ARG A 351 2.96 8.11 18.31
C ARG A 351 2.46 9.31 19.10
N VAL A 352 2.64 10.52 18.56
CA VAL A 352 2.09 11.76 19.15
C VAL A 352 0.56 11.65 19.27
N ARG A 353 -0.12 11.16 18.23
CA ARG A 353 -1.57 10.88 18.27
C ARG A 353 -1.94 9.86 19.34
N GLY A 354 -1.18 8.77 19.47
CA GLY A 354 -1.38 7.75 20.51
C GLY A 354 -1.34 8.35 21.92
N LYS A 355 -0.36 9.23 22.17
CA LYS A 355 -0.19 9.94 23.45
C LYS A 355 -1.34 10.92 23.73
N ILE A 356 -1.77 11.67 22.72
CA ILE A 356 -2.96 12.55 22.82
C ILE A 356 -4.21 11.71 23.14
N ASN A 357 -4.38 10.56 22.50
CA ASN A 357 -5.52 9.66 22.78
C ASN A 357 -5.48 9.12 24.21
N ALA A 358 -4.30 8.83 24.77
CA ALA A 358 -4.16 8.45 26.18
C ALA A 358 -4.63 9.59 27.11
N LEU A 359 -4.30 10.84 26.79
CA LEU A 359 -4.78 11.99 27.58
C LEU A 359 -6.27 12.29 27.46
N ARG A 360 -6.94 11.83 26.41
CA ARG A 360 -8.40 11.90 26.34
C ARG A 360 -9.04 11.05 27.45
N LEU A 361 -8.46 9.90 27.78
CA LEU A 361 -8.93 9.07 28.91
C LEU A 361 -8.76 9.79 30.24
N LEU A 362 -7.61 10.45 30.45
CA LEU A 362 -7.41 11.29 31.64
C LEU A 362 -8.42 12.45 31.68
N SER A 363 -8.63 13.12 30.54
CA SER A 363 -9.58 14.23 30.44
C SER A 363 -11.01 13.82 30.76
N GLU A 364 -11.44 12.67 30.25
CA GLU A 364 -12.74 12.08 30.54
C GLU A 364 -12.89 11.68 32.01
N PHE A 365 -11.82 11.17 32.62
CA PHE A 365 -11.79 10.89 34.05
C PHE A 365 -11.90 12.18 34.88
N LEU A 366 -11.07 13.19 34.60
CA LEU A 366 -11.09 14.48 35.28
C LEU A 366 -12.43 15.20 35.12
N GLY A 367 -13.10 15.04 33.97
CA GLY A 367 -14.42 15.62 33.73
C GLY A 367 -15.53 15.10 34.66
N ARG A 368 -15.29 14.00 35.39
CA ARG A 368 -16.21 13.47 36.41
C ARG A 368 -15.99 14.06 37.81
N ARG A 369 -14.90 14.81 38.02
CA ARG A 369 -14.71 15.56 39.28
C ARG A 369 -15.77 16.66 39.41
N PRO A 370 -16.10 17.09 40.65
CA PRO A 370 -17.03 18.19 40.87
C PRO A 370 -16.63 19.50 40.16
N ASP A 371 -15.33 19.79 40.08
CA ASP A 371 -14.78 20.95 39.38
C ASP A 371 -14.47 20.69 37.88
N GLY A 372 -14.81 19.50 37.39
CA GLY A 372 -14.49 19.02 36.05
C GLY A 372 -12.98 18.94 35.74
N GLY A 373 -12.11 19.04 36.75
CA GLY A 373 -10.66 19.17 36.61
C GLY A 373 -10.22 20.44 35.87
N LEU A 374 -11.06 21.48 35.86
CA LEU A 374 -10.79 22.72 35.12
C LEU A 374 -9.67 23.57 35.74
N VAL A 375 -9.35 23.35 37.02
CA VAL A 375 -8.34 24.10 37.76
C VAL A 375 -7.12 23.22 37.99
N ALA A 376 -6.04 23.47 37.24
CA ALA A 376 -4.82 22.66 37.29
C ALA A 376 -4.18 22.61 38.70
N SER A 377 -4.25 23.70 39.47
CA SER A 377 -3.70 23.78 40.82
C SER A 377 -4.50 23.02 41.88
N ALA A 378 -5.71 22.56 41.56
CA ALA A 378 -6.53 21.73 42.43
C ALA A 378 -6.30 20.22 42.18
N LEU A 379 -5.34 19.87 41.32
CA LEU A 379 -4.99 18.51 40.97
C LEU A 379 -3.68 18.09 41.66
N GLY A 380 -3.64 16.88 42.18
CA GLY A 380 -2.48 16.34 42.89
C GLY A 380 -2.32 14.84 42.73
N ARG A 381 -1.50 14.21 43.59
CA ARG A 381 -1.22 12.77 43.51
C ARG A 381 -2.47 11.88 43.56
N SER A 382 -3.43 12.20 44.43
CA SER A 382 -4.65 11.42 44.61
C SER A 382 -5.45 11.23 43.31
N ASP A 383 -5.47 12.26 42.45
CA ASP A 383 -6.17 12.19 41.16
C ASP A 383 -5.54 11.22 40.19
N ILE A 384 -4.21 11.11 40.21
CA ILE A 384 -3.48 10.14 39.39
C ILE A 384 -3.74 8.73 39.91
N GLU A 385 -3.77 8.54 41.23
CA GLU A 385 -4.05 7.26 41.85
C GLU A 385 -5.47 6.78 41.51
N ASP A 386 -6.47 7.65 41.62
CA ASP A 386 -7.85 7.33 41.24
C ASP A 386 -7.98 7.04 39.73
N PHE A 387 -7.25 7.78 38.89
CA PHE A 387 -7.19 7.49 37.46
C PHE A 387 -6.54 6.13 37.17
N LEU A 388 -5.44 5.79 37.86
CA LEU A 388 -4.78 4.48 37.72
C LEU A 388 -5.68 3.34 38.20
N ASN A 389 -6.49 3.57 39.25
CA ASN A 389 -7.53 2.66 39.71
C ASN A 389 -8.61 2.48 38.65
N ARG A 390 -9.04 3.55 37.98
CA ARG A 390 -9.96 3.45 36.84
C ARG A 390 -9.37 2.62 35.70
N LEU A 391 -8.09 2.80 35.37
CA LEU A 391 -7.42 1.94 34.36
C LEU A 391 -7.34 0.47 34.81
N ALA A 392 -7.14 0.21 36.10
CA ALA A 392 -7.16 -1.14 36.65
C ALA A 392 -8.54 -1.78 36.52
N TYR A 393 -9.60 -1.02 36.80
CA TYR A 393 -10.98 -1.48 36.61
C TYR A 393 -11.28 -1.80 35.14
N LEU A 394 -10.89 -0.92 34.21
CA LEU A 394 -11.06 -1.16 32.76
C LEU A 394 -10.30 -2.41 32.30
N GLU A 395 -9.15 -2.71 32.90
CA GLU A 395 -8.43 -3.95 32.67
C GLU A 395 -9.20 -5.16 33.21
N SER A 396 -9.74 -5.08 34.43
CA SER A 396 -10.45 -6.21 35.05
C SER A 396 -11.75 -6.58 34.34
N VAL A 397 -12.43 -5.61 33.71
CA VAL A 397 -13.65 -5.87 32.91
C VAL A 397 -13.35 -6.18 31.44
N GLY A 398 -12.07 -6.24 31.05
CA GLY A 398 -11.65 -6.61 29.70
C GLY A 398 -11.81 -5.51 28.63
N GLU A 399 -12.17 -4.29 29.01
CA GLU A 399 -12.25 -3.15 28.07
C GLU A 399 -10.87 -2.74 27.53
N ILE A 400 -9.82 -2.90 28.34
CA ILE A 400 -8.43 -2.70 27.92
C ILE A 400 -7.56 -3.89 28.32
N SER A 401 -6.55 -4.20 27.52
CA SER A 401 -5.53 -5.18 27.92
C SER A 401 -4.47 -4.56 28.84
N ARG A 402 -3.79 -5.39 29.64
CA ARG A 402 -2.61 -4.97 30.41
C ARG A 402 -1.54 -4.28 29.56
N TYR A 403 -1.31 -4.78 28.35
CA TYR A 403 -0.41 -4.13 27.40
C TYR A 403 -0.85 -2.70 27.05
N ARG A 404 -2.15 -2.51 26.83
CA ARG A 404 -2.74 -1.19 26.54
C ARG A 404 -2.63 -0.27 27.77
N ARG A 405 -2.92 -0.77 28.97
CA ARG A 405 -2.75 -0.03 30.24
C ARG A 405 -1.31 0.45 30.42
N ASN A 406 -0.32 -0.44 30.28
CA ASN A 406 1.08 -0.07 30.37
C ASN A 406 1.48 0.98 29.32
N GLY A 407 0.93 0.87 28.10
CA GLY A 407 1.10 1.88 27.05
C GLY A 407 0.55 3.25 27.45
N ILE A 408 -0.68 3.30 27.98
CA ILE A 408 -1.32 4.53 28.46
C ILE A 408 -0.48 5.18 29.57
N CYS A 409 -0.06 4.43 30.59
CA CYS A 409 0.75 4.96 31.69
C CYS A 409 2.07 5.56 31.20
N ARG A 410 2.79 4.87 30.30
CA ARG A 410 4.05 5.37 29.71
C ARG A 410 3.83 6.61 28.86
N ASP A 411 2.78 6.61 28.03
CA ASP A 411 2.45 7.73 27.17
C ASP A 411 2.11 8.98 27.98
N MET A 412 1.28 8.83 29.01
CA MET A 412 0.90 9.93 29.91
C MET A 412 2.08 10.45 30.72
N ARG A 413 2.91 9.56 31.27
CA ARG A 413 4.14 9.95 31.96
C ARG A 413 5.00 10.87 31.09
N GLU A 414 5.23 10.49 29.83
CA GLU A 414 6.05 11.26 28.90
C GLU A 414 5.45 12.65 28.63
N VAL A 415 4.13 12.74 28.44
CA VAL A 415 3.48 14.03 28.19
C VAL A 415 3.48 14.91 29.43
N LEU A 416 3.12 14.38 30.60
CA LEU A 416 3.09 15.15 31.86
C LEU A 416 4.49 15.63 32.27
N ALA A 417 5.52 14.80 32.08
CA ALA A 417 6.91 15.21 32.26
C ALA A 417 7.31 16.30 31.25
N GLY A 418 6.89 16.16 29.98
CA GLY A 418 7.13 17.15 28.94
C GLY A 418 6.45 18.51 29.21
N ILE A 419 5.21 18.52 29.70
CA ILE A 419 4.50 19.75 30.09
C ILE A 419 5.30 20.51 31.16
N ARG A 420 5.84 19.81 32.16
CA ARG A 420 6.71 20.38 33.19
C ARG A 420 8.04 20.88 32.61
N ALA A 421 8.69 20.07 31.78
CA ALA A 421 9.96 20.42 31.15
C ALA A 421 9.86 21.66 30.26
N LEU A 422 8.70 21.88 29.61
CA LEU A 422 8.39 23.09 28.84
C LEU A 422 8.07 24.30 29.72
N GLY A 423 8.06 24.17 31.05
CA GLY A 423 7.77 25.24 32.00
C GLY A 423 6.29 25.65 32.04
N LEU A 424 5.39 24.84 31.49
CA LEU A 424 3.97 25.20 31.36
C LEU A 424 3.21 25.21 32.70
N THR A 425 3.83 24.72 33.77
CA THR A 425 3.29 24.73 35.14
C THR A 425 3.66 26.00 35.94
N ARG A 426 4.51 26.86 35.38
CA ARG A 426 4.91 28.14 36.00
C ARG A 426 3.74 29.14 36.02
N PRO A 427 3.76 30.14 36.94
CA PRO A 427 2.77 31.22 36.93
C PRO A 427 2.63 31.89 35.56
N GLY A 428 1.38 32.19 35.16
CA GLY A 428 1.08 32.80 33.86
C GLY A 428 1.12 31.86 32.65
N GLN A 429 1.40 30.57 32.85
CA GLN A 429 1.37 29.56 31.77
C GLN A 429 0.10 28.71 31.80
N THR A 430 -0.08 27.87 30.78
CA THR A 430 -1.33 27.15 30.54
C THR A 430 -1.71 26.18 31.65
N ALA A 431 -0.75 25.53 32.31
CA ALA A 431 -0.97 24.58 33.41
C ALA A 431 -0.50 25.15 34.77
N ALA A 432 -0.57 26.47 34.95
CA ALA A 432 -0.05 27.15 36.13
C ALA A 432 -0.55 26.53 37.44
N GLY A 433 0.38 26.25 38.35
CA GLY A 433 0.09 25.70 39.68
C GLY A 433 -0.17 24.19 39.72
N LEU A 434 -0.07 23.48 38.59
CA LEU A 434 -0.16 22.01 38.59
C LEU A 434 0.93 21.41 39.48
N ALA A 435 0.51 20.64 40.49
CA ALA A 435 1.40 20.09 41.49
C ALA A 435 2.42 19.11 40.89
N GLY A 436 3.62 19.03 41.47
CA GLY A 436 4.71 18.19 40.96
C GLY A 436 4.41 16.68 40.99
N ASP A 437 3.58 16.28 41.94
CA ASP A 437 3.13 14.92 42.24
C ASP A 437 1.93 14.46 41.40
N PHE A 438 1.31 15.35 40.60
CA PHE A 438 0.38 14.98 39.53
C PHE A 438 1.13 14.31 38.35
N ALA A 439 1.78 13.18 38.62
CA ALA A 439 2.70 12.51 37.71
C ALA A 439 2.54 10.99 37.80
N ILE A 440 2.82 10.31 36.69
CA ILE A 440 2.95 8.84 36.67
C ILE A 440 4.41 8.46 36.89
N GLU A 441 4.67 7.75 37.97
CA GLU A 441 5.98 7.27 38.38
C GLU A 441 6.33 5.92 37.75
N ARG A 442 7.52 5.36 38.07
CA ARG A 442 7.92 4.06 37.50
C ARG A 442 7.14 2.93 38.17
N GLY A 443 6.92 3.05 39.48
CA GLY A 443 6.15 2.09 40.27
C GLY A 443 4.67 2.02 39.86
N ASP A 444 4.12 3.11 39.32
CA ASP A 444 2.72 3.17 38.85
C ASP A 444 2.45 2.33 37.59
N ILE A 445 3.51 1.92 36.88
CA ILE A 445 3.39 1.13 35.65
C ILE A 445 3.38 -0.35 36.06
N PRO A 446 2.29 -1.08 35.81
CA PRO A 446 2.23 -2.50 36.12
C PRO A 446 3.35 -3.28 35.46
N ALA A 447 3.76 -4.40 36.08
CA ALA A 447 4.66 -5.36 35.45
C ALA A 447 4.17 -5.71 34.04
N GLU A 448 5.11 -5.90 33.11
CA GLU A 448 4.74 -6.31 31.77
C GLU A 448 3.98 -7.64 31.84
N PRO A 449 2.88 -7.80 31.09
CA PRO A 449 2.21 -9.10 31.04
C PRO A 449 3.23 -10.14 30.59
N GLU A 450 3.30 -11.26 31.30
CA GLU A 450 3.94 -12.45 30.76
C GLU A 450 3.26 -12.73 29.43
N ARG A 451 4.04 -12.64 28.37
CA ARG A 451 3.51 -12.94 27.04
C ARG A 451 3.40 -14.46 27.00
N GLY A 452 2.20 -14.95 26.68
CA GLY A 452 2.00 -16.36 26.38
C GLY A 452 3.04 -16.84 25.37
N GLU A 453 3.29 -18.15 25.37
CA GLU A 453 4.25 -18.79 24.47
C GLU A 453 4.13 -18.25 23.04
N PRO A 454 5.24 -18.18 22.28
CA PRO A 454 5.19 -17.75 20.89
C PRO A 454 4.39 -18.76 20.03
N GLY A 455 3.06 -18.59 20.00
CA GLY A 455 2.11 -19.39 19.22
C GLY A 455 1.46 -18.56 18.11
N ARG A 456 2.25 -17.69 17.46
CA ARG A 456 1.82 -16.89 16.30
C ARG A 456 2.29 -17.47 14.98
N ASP A 457 3.12 -18.51 15.00
CA ASP A 457 3.39 -19.36 13.86
C ASP A 457 2.12 -20.11 13.46
N LEU A 458 2.05 -20.46 12.18
CA LEU A 458 0.99 -21.26 11.61
C LEU A 458 1.51 -22.70 11.47
N PRO A 459 0.67 -23.71 11.72
CA PRO A 459 1.04 -25.11 11.49
C PRO A 459 1.53 -25.35 10.05
N PRO A 460 2.50 -26.26 9.83
CA PRO A 460 3.06 -26.53 8.50
C PRO A 460 1.99 -26.88 7.44
N GLU A 461 0.97 -27.65 7.82
CA GLU A 461 -0.16 -28.03 6.97
C GLU A 461 -0.99 -26.83 6.52
N VAL A 462 -1.20 -25.85 7.40
CA VAL A 462 -1.88 -24.60 7.06
C VAL A 462 -1.01 -23.82 6.08
N LEU A 463 0.29 -23.70 6.35
CA LEU A 463 1.21 -23.01 5.46
C LEU A 463 1.27 -23.65 4.07
N ALA A 464 1.21 -24.98 3.98
CA ALA A 464 1.14 -25.71 2.71
C ALA A 464 -0.13 -25.37 1.91
N ILE A 465 -1.30 -25.31 2.57
CA ILE A 465 -2.57 -24.87 1.94
C ILE A 465 -2.43 -23.43 1.44
N LEU A 466 -1.87 -22.52 2.25
CA LEU A 466 -1.65 -21.14 1.83
C LEU A 466 -0.77 -21.05 0.59
N CYS A 467 0.36 -21.77 0.58
CA CYS A 467 1.29 -21.82 -0.55
C CYS A 467 0.62 -22.37 -1.82
N ALA A 468 -0.19 -23.42 -1.70
CA ALA A 468 -0.91 -24.03 -2.83
C ALA A 468 -1.96 -23.10 -3.46
N HIS A 469 -2.48 -22.13 -2.70
CA HIS A 469 -3.50 -21.19 -3.16
C HIS A 469 -2.97 -19.76 -3.42
N LEU A 470 -1.65 -19.56 -3.44
CA LEU A 470 -1.06 -18.24 -3.67
C LEU A 470 -1.47 -17.65 -5.02
N ASP A 471 -1.64 -18.45 -6.07
CA ASP A 471 -1.98 -17.96 -7.41
C ASP A 471 -3.36 -17.28 -7.48
N ALA A 472 -4.26 -17.58 -6.55
CA ALA A 472 -5.56 -16.92 -6.43
C ALA A 472 -5.49 -15.55 -5.73
N LEU A 473 -4.36 -15.20 -5.11
CA LEU A 473 -4.17 -13.94 -4.41
C LEU A 473 -3.93 -12.81 -5.41
N GLU A 474 -4.85 -11.84 -5.44
CA GLU A 474 -4.76 -10.61 -6.22
C GLU A 474 -4.84 -9.37 -5.32
N PRO A 475 -4.22 -8.24 -5.72
CA PRO A 475 -3.40 -8.06 -6.92
C PRO A 475 -2.02 -8.76 -6.81
N VAL A 476 -1.32 -8.99 -7.93
CA VAL A 476 0.02 -9.64 -7.91
C VAL A 476 0.97 -9.03 -6.88
N GLU A 477 0.91 -7.72 -6.63
CA GLU A 477 1.84 -7.06 -5.72
C GLU A 477 1.63 -7.58 -4.28
N VAL A 478 0.39 -7.93 -3.92
CA VAL A 478 0.05 -8.54 -2.63
C VAL A 478 0.49 -10.02 -2.59
N ARG A 479 0.37 -10.73 -3.71
CA ARG A 479 0.88 -12.11 -3.86
C ARG A 479 2.39 -12.19 -3.69
N VAL A 480 3.14 -11.38 -4.43
CA VAL A 480 4.60 -11.30 -4.35
C VAL A 480 5.04 -10.88 -2.95
N ALA A 481 4.40 -9.87 -2.34
CA ALA A 481 4.70 -9.48 -0.96
C ALA A 481 4.49 -10.63 0.04
N THR A 482 3.41 -11.38 -0.12
CA THR A 482 3.06 -12.53 0.73
C THR A 482 4.09 -13.64 0.58
N GLN A 483 4.46 -13.99 -0.66
CA GLN A 483 5.46 -15.02 -0.93
C GLN A 483 6.85 -14.64 -0.39
N ILE A 484 7.30 -13.41 -0.62
CA ILE A 484 8.56 -12.91 -0.02
C ILE A 484 8.47 -12.98 1.52
N GLY A 485 7.34 -12.65 2.12
CA GLY A 485 7.12 -12.74 3.56
C GLY A 485 7.26 -14.16 4.11
N ILE A 486 6.68 -15.15 3.42
CA ILE A 486 6.80 -16.58 3.74
C ILE A 486 8.25 -17.04 3.61
N ASP A 487 8.92 -16.67 2.52
CA ASP A 487 10.24 -17.19 2.17
C ASP A 487 11.39 -16.54 2.96
N THR A 488 11.20 -15.33 3.50
CA THR A 488 12.30 -14.54 4.11
C THR A 488 12.05 -14.06 5.54
N GLY A 489 10.81 -14.20 6.02
CA GLY A 489 10.39 -13.69 7.33
C GLY A 489 10.58 -12.18 7.53
N ARG A 490 10.76 -11.39 6.45
CA ARG A 490 10.89 -9.93 6.56
C ARG A 490 9.61 -9.30 7.09
N ARG A 491 9.72 -8.14 7.75
CA ARG A 491 8.53 -7.41 8.19
C ARG A 491 7.75 -6.94 6.96
N PRO A 492 6.41 -6.93 7.02
CA PRO A 492 5.59 -6.41 5.93
C PRO A 492 6.07 -5.03 5.46
N GLU A 493 6.42 -4.11 6.36
CA GLU A 493 6.90 -2.79 5.98
C GLU A 493 8.24 -2.80 5.23
N ASP A 494 9.14 -3.71 5.58
CA ASP A 494 10.44 -3.84 4.92
C ASP A 494 10.26 -4.42 3.50
N ILE A 495 9.31 -5.35 3.31
CA ILE A 495 8.94 -5.92 2.00
C ILE A 495 8.27 -4.87 1.11
N LEU A 496 7.32 -4.12 1.65
CA LEU A 496 6.61 -3.08 0.90
C LEU A 496 7.53 -1.92 0.50
N ALA A 497 8.65 -1.73 1.21
CA ALA A 497 9.64 -0.70 0.91
C ALA A 497 10.70 -1.14 -0.11
N LEU A 498 10.67 -2.38 -0.61
CA LEU A 498 11.70 -2.89 -1.52
C LEU A 498 11.80 -2.03 -2.80
N PRO A 499 13.00 -1.55 -3.14
CA PRO A 499 13.24 -0.91 -4.42
C PRO A 499 13.22 -1.96 -5.53
N LEU A 500 13.05 -1.53 -6.78
CA LEU A 500 13.02 -2.45 -7.91
C LEU A 500 14.32 -3.26 -8.01
N ASN A 501 15.48 -2.67 -7.73
CA ASN A 501 16.81 -3.30 -7.78
C ASN A 501 17.18 -4.09 -6.50
N CYS A 502 16.21 -4.60 -5.74
CA CYS A 502 16.46 -5.33 -4.50
C CYS A 502 17.09 -6.72 -4.66
N LEU A 503 17.15 -7.28 -5.88
CA LEU A 503 17.76 -8.59 -6.14
C LEU A 503 19.22 -8.45 -6.56
N HIS A 504 20.11 -9.07 -5.79
CA HIS A 504 21.55 -9.12 -6.05
C HIS A 504 22.04 -10.58 -6.17
N ARG A 505 23.25 -10.72 -6.70
CA ARG A 505 24.02 -11.97 -6.72
C ARG A 505 25.24 -11.81 -5.82
N ASP A 506 25.58 -12.83 -5.05
CA ASP A 506 26.85 -12.85 -4.30
C ASP A 506 28.01 -13.34 -5.18
N LYS A 507 29.24 -13.37 -4.65
CA LYS A 507 30.45 -13.79 -5.38
C LYS A 507 30.35 -15.18 -5.99
N ASP A 508 29.58 -16.07 -5.37
CA ASP A 508 29.34 -17.45 -5.81
C ASP A 508 28.13 -17.60 -6.75
N GLY A 509 27.50 -16.49 -7.15
CA GLY A 509 26.30 -16.49 -8.01
C GLY A 509 24.98 -16.72 -7.27
N SER A 510 25.00 -16.94 -5.94
CA SER A 510 23.79 -17.17 -5.14
C SER A 510 22.92 -15.91 -5.05
N ALA A 511 21.60 -16.10 -5.05
CA ALA A 511 20.65 -15.00 -4.94
C ALA A 511 20.61 -14.37 -3.53
N VAL A 512 20.57 -13.04 -3.47
CA VAL A 512 20.52 -12.25 -2.24
C VAL A 512 19.45 -11.17 -2.38
N LEU A 513 18.58 -11.05 -1.38
CA LEU A 513 17.66 -9.93 -1.25
C LEU A 513 18.34 -8.80 -0.45
N VAL A 514 18.37 -7.61 -1.03
CA VAL A 514 18.84 -6.38 -0.39
C VAL A 514 17.65 -5.53 0.02
N TYR A 515 17.59 -5.18 1.30
CA TYR A 515 16.46 -4.45 1.90
C TYR A 515 16.91 -3.48 2.99
N ASP A 516 16.06 -2.52 3.32
CA ASP A 516 16.26 -1.61 4.43
C ASP A 516 15.39 -2.03 5.61
N ASN A 517 16.00 -2.23 6.79
CA ASN A 517 15.26 -2.42 8.03
C ASN A 517 14.82 -1.05 8.54
N ALA A 518 13.59 -0.66 8.19
CA ALA A 518 13.02 0.63 8.54
C ALA A 518 12.88 0.81 10.06
N LYS A 519 12.58 -0.27 10.79
CA LYS A 519 12.36 -0.23 12.25
C LYS A 519 13.63 0.08 13.03
N ALA A 520 14.76 -0.49 12.60
CA ALA A 520 16.06 -0.31 13.24
C ALA A 520 16.93 0.76 12.57
N ASN A 521 16.41 1.41 11.51
CA ASN A 521 17.13 2.36 10.66
C ASN A 521 18.47 1.79 10.17
N ARG A 522 18.45 0.56 9.65
CA ARG A 522 19.64 -0.11 9.08
C ARG A 522 19.42 -0.34 7.60
N LEU A 523 20.19 0.35 6.77
CA LEU A 523 20.03 0.32 5.32
C LEU A 523 20.92 -0.76 4.68
N GLY A 524 20.56 -1.22 3.49
CA GLY A 524 21.36 -2.12 2.67
C GLY A 524 21.64 -3.48 3.31
N ARG A 525 20.70 -3.99 4.12
CA ARG A 525 20.81 -5.33 4.72
C ARG A 525 20.68 -6.38 3.63
N ARG A 526 21.47 -7.43 3.73
CA ARG A 526 21.54 -8.54 2.77
C ARG A 526 20.98 -9.78 3.47
N VAL A 527 20.07 -10.49 2.83
CA VAL A 527 19.60 -11.80 3.31
C VAL A 527 19.66 -12.79 2.14
N PRO A 528 20.30 -13.96 2.32
CA PRO A 528 20.29 -15.00 1.29
C PRO A 528 18.86 -15.47 0.99
N ILE A 529 18.58 -15.75 -0.27
CA ILE A 529 17.28 -16.28 -0.71
C ILE A 529 17.47 -17.45 -1.69
N GLY A 530 16.49 -18.34 -1.77
CA GLY A 530 16.49 -19.41 -2.76
C GLY A 530 16.24 -18.89 -4.19
N GLU A 531 16.68 -19.65 -5.20
CA GLU A 531 16.46 -19.30 -6.62
C GLU A 531 14.98 -19.19 -7.00
N ALA A 532 14.10 -19.93 -6.33
CA ALA A 532 12.66 -19.83 -6.55
C ALA A 532 12.14 -18.42 -6.19
N THR A 533 12.50 -17.90 -5.02
CA THR A 533 12.15 -16.54 -4.58
C THR A 533 12.80 -15.49 -5.48
N ALA A 534 14.04 -15.73 -5.93
CA ALA A 534 14.72 -14.86 -6.89
C ALA A 534 13.97 -14.75 -8.22
N LYS A 535 13.43 -15.87 -8.75
CA LYS A 535 12.60 -15.88 -9.97
C LYS A 535 11.29 -15.10 -9.79
N VAL A 536 10.64 -15.21 -8.63
CA VAL A 536 9.44 -14.42 -8.30
C VAL A 536 9.74 -12.92 -8.33
N ILE A 537 10.85 -12.51 -7.70
CA ILE A 537 11.29 -11.11 -7.69
C ILE A 537 11.63 -10.65 -9.12
N ALA A 538 12.37 -11.44 -9.89
CA ALA A 538 12.75 -11.11 -11.27
C ALA A 538 11.51 -10.95 -12.18
N ALA A 539 10.55 -11.87 -12.12
CA ALA A 539 9.31 -11.76 -12.90
C ALA A 539 8.51 -10.50 -12.52
N GLN A 540 8.47 -10.15 -11.24
CA GLN A 540 7.84 -8.92 -10.79
C GLN A 540 8.63 -7.68 -11.26
N GLN A 541 9.97 -7.71 -11.25
CA GLN A 541 10.78 -6.63 -11.78
C GLN A 541 10.47 -6.36 -13.26
N ASP A 542 10.36 -7.41 -14.07
CA ASP A 542 10.06 -7.31 -15.50
C ASP A 542 8.65 -6.75 -15.74
N ARG A 543 7.65 -7.23 -14.98
CA ARG A 543 6.30 -6.67 -15.02
C ARG A 543 6.29 -5.17 -14.69
N VAL A 544 7.01 -4.75 -13.64
CA VAL A 544 7.03 -3.33 -13.24
C VAL A 544 7.73 -2.47 -14.29
N ARG A 545 8.82 -2.94 -14.90
CA ARG A 545 9.48 -2.25 -16.03
C ARG A 545 8.53 -2.09 -17.22
N ALA A 546 7.77 -3.13 -17.55
CA ALA A 546 6.78 -3.09 -18.63
C ALA A 546 5.61 -2.13 -18.32
N MET A 547 5.18 -2.04 -17.06
CA MET A 547 4.13 -1.11 -16.62
C MET A 547 4.58 0.36 -16.63
N PHE A 548 5.87 0.61 -16.41
CA PHE A 548 6.45 1.95 -16.28
C PHE A 548 7.71 2.12 -17.15
N PRO A 549 7.58 2.01 -18.49
CA PRO A 549 8.74 1.98 -19.39
C PRO A 549 9.52 3.31 -19.44
N HIS A 550 8.92 4.40 -18.98
CA HIS A 550 9.52 5.74 -18.98
C HIS A 550 10.06 6.16 -17.61
N THR A 551 9.95 5.33 -16.57
CA THR A 551 10.54 5.61 -15.26
C THR A 551 11.91 4.91 -15.16
N PRO A 552 12.99 5.62 -14.76
CA PRO A 552 14.26 4.97 -14.48
C PRO A 552 14.12 3.83 -13.46
N PRO A 553 14.71 2.64 -13.68
CA PRO A 553 14.61 1.50 -12.77
C PRO A 553 15.00 1.79 -11.32
N ALA A 554 15.96 2.68 -11.09
CA ALA A 554 16.42 3.07 -9.75
C ALA A 554 15.35 3.84 -8.94
N GLU A 555 14.34 4.43 -9.59
CA GLU A 555 13.26 5.18 -8.94
C GLU A 555 12.00 4.35 -8.71
N LEU A 556 11.96 3.12 -9.26
CA LEU A 556 10.84 2.21 -9.15
C LEU A 556 10.89 1.42 -7.84
N THR A 557 9.71 1.11 -7.31
CA THR A 557 9.55 0.13 -6.23
C THR A 557 9.16 -1.22 -6.82
N LEU A 558 9.50 -2.31 -6.13
CA LEU A 558 9.12 -3.67 -6.53
C LEU A 558 7.58 -3.87 -6.54
N LEU A 559 6.86 -3.18 -5.66
CA LEU A 559 5.43 -3.44 -5.39
C LEU A 559 4.56 -2.18 -5.58
N PRO A 560 4.51 -1.60 -6.80
CA PRO A 560 3.88 -0.31 -7.04
C PRO A 560 2.36 -0.34 -6.82
N THR A 561 1.80 0.68 -6.19
CA THR A 561 0.34 0.83 -6.12
C THR A 561 -0.25 1.25 -7.46
N PRO A 562 -1.43 0.77 -7.88
CA PRO A 562 -2.11 1.28 -9.07
C PRO A 562 -2.78 2.64 -8.83
N ARG A 563 -2.85 3.11 -7.58
CA ARG A 563 -3.57 4.34 -7.21
C ARG A 563 -2.63 5.52 -7.09
N ARG A 564 -2.88 6.58 -7.84
CA ARG A 564 -2.15 7.86 -7.76
C ARG A 564 -0.63 7.70 -7.91
N ASN A 565 -0.25 6.76 -8.76
CA ASN A 565 1.12 6.37 -9.02
C ASN A 565 1.32 6.25 -10.54
N PRO A 566 1.14 7.36 -11.29
CA PRO A 566 1.88 7.47 -12.55
C PRO A 566 3.36 7.25 -12.18
N GLU A 567 4.27 6.86 -13.04
CA GLU A 567 5.69 6.70 -12.70
C GLU A 567 6.06 5.52 -11.77
N GLY A 568 5.13 4.86 -11.08
CA GLY A 568 5.45 3.58 -10.41
C GLY A 568 6.32 3.70 -9.15
N ARG A 569 6.54 4.90 -8.62
CA ARG A 569 7.46 5.16 -7.49
C ARG A 569 6.89 4.84 -6.10
N LYS A 570 5.58 4.67 -5.98
CA LYS A 570 4.88 4.50 -4.69
C LYS A 570 4.49 3.03 -4.48
N PRO A 571 4.86 2.40 -3.37
CA PRO A 571 4.43 1.03 -3.10
C PRO A 571 2.96 0.96 -2.67
N ILE A 572 2.39 -0.24 -2.71
CA ILE A 572 1.12 -0.53 -2.02
C ILE A 572 1.25 -0.23 -0.52
N SER A 573 0.15 0.18 0.11
CA SER A 573 0.14 0.46 1.55
C SER A 573 0.04 -0.82 2.37
N ILE A 574 0.45 -0.76 3.65
CA ILE A 574 0.23 -1.86 4.60
C ILE A 574 -1.25 -2.22 4.69
N ASP A 575 -2.14 -1.22 4.72
CA ASP A 575 -3.59 -1.45 4.70
C ASP A 575 -4.05 -2.19 3.42
N THR A 576 -3.37 -1.97 2.29
CA THR A 576 -3.72 -2.69 1.05
C THR A 576 -3.30 -4.15 1.15
N LEU A 577 -2.10 -4.42 1.66
CA LEU A 577 -1.62 -5.77 1.93
C LEU A 577 -2.55 -6.49 2.91
N ASP A 578 -2.82 -5.91 4.07
CA ASP A 578 -3.64 -6.52 5.12
C ASP A 578 -5.07 -6.80 4.64
N ASN A 579 -5.72 -5.83 3.98
CA ASN A 579 -7.11 -6.01 3.52
C ASN A 579 -7.23 -7.06 2.41
N ARG A 580 -6.35 -7.03 1.41
CA ARG A 580 -6.39 -7.99 0.29
C ARG A 580 -5.97 -9.39 0.72
N HIS A 581 -4.97 -9.49 1.59
CA HIS A 581 -4.59 -10.74 2.22
C HIS A 581 -5.75 -11.33 3.03
N ARG A 582 -6.42 -10.52 3.86
CA ARG A 582 -7.58 -10.96 4.65
C ARG A 582 -8.76 -11.40 3.78
N GLU A 583 -9.07 -10.67 2.71
CA GLU A 583 -10.08 -11.05 1.73
C GLU A 583 -9.76 -12.42 1.12
N TRP A 584 -8.51 -12.65 0.70
CA TRP A 584 -8.07 -13.96 0.20
C TRP A 584 -8.14 -15.07 1.25
N ILE A 585 -7.67 -14.86 2.49
CA ILE A 585 -7.80 -15.87 3.55
C ILE A 585 -9.27 -16.25 3.80
N SER A 586 -10.19 -15.28 3.66
CA SER A 586 -11.62 -15.54 3.82
C SER A 586 -12.20 -16.46 2.73
N THR A 587 -11.62 -16.49 1.52
CA THR A 587 -12.08 -17.35 0.42
C THR A 587 -11.53 -18.77 0.46
N LEU A 588 -10.49 -19.03 1.27
CA LEU A 588 -9.92 -20.37 1.43
C LEU A 588 -10.90 -21.34 2.11
N PRO A 589 -10.71 -22.67 1.98
CA PRO A 589 -11.46 -23.63 2.78
C PRO A 589 -11.22 -23.46 4.29
N VAL A 590 -11.99 -24.18 5.11
CA VAL A 590 -11.73 -24.27 6.56
C VAL A 590 -10.32 -24.82 6.76
N LEU A 591 -9.52 -24.09 7.54
CA LEU A 591 -8.13 -24.47 7.82
C LEU A 591 -8.13 -25.38 9.03
N ARG A 592 -7.58 -26.59 8.90
CA ARG A 592 -7.47 -27.56 10.00
C ARG A 592 -6.02 -27.97 10.20
N THR A 593 -5.65 -28.21 11.45
CA THR A 593 -4.41 -28.89 11.79
C THR A 593 -4.48 -30.38 11.45
N ARG A 594 -3.35 -31.07 11.52
CA ARG A 594 -3.27 -32.52 11.35
C ARG A 594 -4.20 -33.29 12.30
N ASP A 595 -4.42 -32.77 13.51
CA ASP A 595 -5.29 -33.36 14.53
C ASP A 595 -6.78 -32.96 14.35
N GLY A 596 -7.12 -32.32 13.23
CA GLY A 596 -8.48 -31.90 12.90
C GLY A 596 -8.93 -30.59 13.57
N VAL A 597 -8.06 -29.96 14.38
CA VAL A 597 -8.38 -28.71 15.09
C VAL A 597 -8.51 -27.57 14.09
N GLU A 598 -9.62 -26.86 14.14
CA GLU A 598 -9.85 -25.71 13.27
C GLU A 598 -8.97 -24.52 13.66
N VAL A 599 -8.29 -23.95 12.67
CA VAL A 599 -7.43 -22.79 12.83
C VAL A 599 -8.24 -21.53 12.58
N ASP A 600 -8.31 -20.69 13.61
CA ASP A 600 -8.89 -19.36 13.50
C ASP A 600 -8.16 -18.51 12.45
N LYS A 601 -8.84 -18.27 11.33
CA LYS A 601 -8.36 -17.48 10.19
C LYS A 601 -7.96 -16.06 10.57
N THR A 602 -8.47 -15.50 11.67
CA THR A 602 -8.08 -14.15 12.11
C THR A 602 -6.61 -14.08 12.56
N LYS A 603 -6.02 -15.23 12.92
CA LYS A 603 -4.60 -15.36 13.28
C LYS A 603 -3.68 -15.40 12.06
N VAL A 604 -4.20 -15.74 10.88
CA VAL A 604 -3.46 -15.76 9.62
C VAL A 604 -3.29 -14.32 9.13
N THR A 605 -2.18 -13.70 9.52
CA THR A 605 -1.85 -12.31 9.17
C THR A 605 -0.50 -12.26 8.45
N PRO A 606 -0.21 -11.21 7.66
CA PRO A 606 1.10 -11.09 6.99
C PRO A 606 2.29 -11.14 7.98
N TYR A 607 2.10 -10.68 9.22
CA TYR A 607 3.15 -10.75 10.24
C TYR A 607 3.37 -12.17 10.80
N ALA A 608 2.38 -13.05 10.72
CA ALA A 608 2.49 -14.44 11.19
C ALA A 608 3.59 -15.20 10.42
N TYR A 609 3.80 -14.89 9.13
CA TYR A 609 4.85 -15.51 8.32
C TYR A 609 6.26 -15.32 8.87
N ARG A 610 6.52 -14.21 9.57
CA ARG A 610 7.78 -14.01 10.28
C ARG A 610 7.97 -15.00 11.42
N HIS A 611 6.90 -15.36 12.12
CA HIS A 611 6.92 -16.40 13.14
C HIS A 611 7.06 -17.79 12.51
N CYS A 612 6.32 -18.09 11.44
CA CYS A 612 6.47 -19.36 10.70
C CYS A 612 7.91 -19.55 10.19
N TYR A 613 8.51 -18.49 9.62
CA TYR A 613 9.89 -18.51 9.16
C TYR A 613 10.84 -18.84 10.32
N ALA A 614 10.69 -18.16 11.46
CA ALA A 614 11.55 -18.39 12.62
C ALA A 614 11.39 -19.81 13.18
N GLN A 615 10.15 -20.27 13.33
CA GLN A 615 9.83 -21.60 13.83
C GLN A 615 10.41 -22.68 12.92
N ARG A 616 10.20 -22.60 11.59
CA ARG A 616 10.72 -23.58 10.63
C ARG A 616 12.24 -23.69 10.65
N HIS A 617 12.95 -22.58 10.84
CA HIS A 617 14.42 -22.59 10.95
C HIS A 617 14.88 -23.18 12.30
N ALA A 618 14.19 -22.83 13.40
CA ALA A 618 14.47 -23.45 14.70
C ALA A 618 14.22 -24.97 14.67
N ASP A 619 13.13 -25.42 14.05
CA ASP A 619 12.80 -26.84 13.89
C ASP A 619 13.81 -27.59 13.01
N ALA A 620 14.44 -26.88 12.06
CA ALA A 620 15.55 -27.38 11.25
C ALA A 620 16.92 -27.39 11.99
N GLY A 621 16.96 -26.96 13.26
CA GLY A 621 18.17 -26.95 14.07
C GLY A 621 19.08 -25.75 13.82
N VAL A 622 18.57 -24.65 13.24
CA VAL A 622 19.36 -23.44 12.98
C VAL A 622 19.74 -22.76 14.31
N PRO A 623 21.03 -22.53 14.59
CA PRO A 623 21.48 -21.87 15.82
C PRO A 623 20.86 -20.48 16.01
N ILE A 624 20.58 -20.09 17.26
CA ILE A 624 19.87 -18.83 17.56
C ILE A 624 20.61 -17.58 17.08
N ASP A 625 21.94 -17.62 17.02
CA ASP A 625 22.80 -16.54 16.52
C ASP A 625 22.59 -16.35 15.01
N VAL A 626 22.62 -17.45 14.24
CA VAL A 626 22.29 -17.45 12.81
C VAL A 626 20.83 -17.04 12.58
N LEU A 627 19.90 -17.53 13.40
CA LEU A 627 18.49 -17.14 13.30
C LEU A 627 18.27 -15.65 13.66
N ALA A 628 19.00 -15.12 14.63
CA ALA A 628 18.98 -13.71 14.98
C ALA A 628 19.50 -12.85 13.82
N GLU A 629 20.57 -13.28 13.15
CA GLU A 629 21.09 -12.63 11.94
C GLU A 629 20.07 -12.66 10.81
N LEU A 630 19.51 -13.84 10.49
CA LEU A 630 18.46 -14.00 9.49
C LEU A 630 17.30 -13.06 9.78
N LEU A 631 16.81 -12.98 11.02
CA LEU A 631 15.73 -12.08 11.43
C LEU A 631 16.15 -10.60 11.59
N ASP A 632 17.43 -10.27 11.47
CA ASP A 632 18.02 -8.94 11.70
C ASP A 632 17.71 -8.40 13.12
N HIS A 633 17.87 -9.25 14.13
CA HIS A 633 17.75 -8.92 15.55
C HIS A 633 19.11 -8.61 16.17
N ARG A 634 19.17 -7.59 17.04
CA ARG A 634 20.38 -7.28 17.84
C ARG A 634 20.49 -8.05 19.15
N SER A 635 19.43 -8.71 19.58
CA SER A 635 19.36 -9.37 20.88
C SER A 635 18.69 -10.72 20.76
N TYR A 636 19.32 -11.76 21.31
CA TYR A 636 18.79 -13.11 21.33
C TYR A 636 17.47 -13.20 22.11
N SER A 637 17.28 -12.35 23.12
CA SER A 637 15.98 -12.27 23.83
C SER A 637 14.83 -11.84 22.92
N MET A 638 15.11 -11.12 21.83
CA MET A 638 14.11 -10.81 20.81
C MET A 638 13.85 -12.01 19.91
N THR A 639 14.88 -12.77 19.52
CA THR A 639 14.77 -13.97 18.68
C THR A 639 13.99 -15.08 19.38
N ARG A 640 14.25 -15.29 20.69
CA ARG A 640 13.52 -16.21 21.58
C ARG A 640 11.99 -16.02 21.58
N ARG A 641 11.50 -14.85 21.17
CA ARG A 641 10.06 -14.53 21.10
C ARG A 641 9.38 -15.00 19.81
N TYR A 642 10.11 -15.57 18.86
CA TYR A 642 9.56 -15.90 17.54
C TYR A 642 9.32 -17.39 17.32
N TYR A 643 9.83 -18.26 18.19
CA TYR A 643 9.68 -19.71 18.10
C TYR A 643 9.59 -20.32 19.51
N ARG A 644 8.92 -21.46 19.66
CA ARG A 644 8.72 -22.14 20.95
C ARG A 644 10.01 -22.78 21.43
N ILE A 645 10.39 -22.51 22.69
CA ILE A 645 11.64 -22.99 23.31
C ILE A 645 11.32 -24.20 24.18
N GLY A 646 11.63 -25.39 23.70
CA GLY A 646 11.82 -26.58 24.56
C GLY A 646 13.29 -26.79 24.95
N GLU A 647 14.13 -25.74 24.93
CA GLU A 647 15.37 -25.85 24.15
C GLU A 647 16.72 -25.40 24.71
N ASP A 648 16.95 -25.05 25.98
CA ASP A 648 18.37 -24.83 26.35
C ASP A 648 19.14 -26.18 26.35
N ARG A 649 18.54 -27.27 26.87
CA ARG A 649 19.11 -28.63 26.81
C ARG A 649 19.02 -29.29 25.42
N ARG A 650 17.93 -29.00 24.68
CA ARG A 650 17.74 -29.51 23.30
C ARG A 650 18.60 -28.78 22.29
N ARG A 651 18.96 -27.52 22.52
CA ARG A 651 19.90 -26.77 21.69
C ARG A 651 21.33 -27.28 21.84
N ASP A 652 21.79 -27.49 23.07
CA ASP A 652 23.10 -28.12 23.31
C ASP A 652 23.17 -29.51 22.68
N ALA A 653 22.05 -30.26 22.72
CA ALA A 653 21.94 -31.55 22.06
C ALA A 653 21.99 -31.45 20.53
N VAL A 654 21.27 -30.50 19.92
CA VAL A 654 21.27 -30.29 18.47
C VAL A 654 22.64 -29.80 17.99
N ASP A 655 23.29 -28.88 18.69
CA ASP A 655 24.63 -28.38 18.36
C ASP A 655 25.67 -29.52 18.42
N THR A 656 25.60 -30.36 19.46
CA THR A 656 26.48 -31.53 19.64
C THR A 656 26.31 -32.55 18.50
N VAL A 657 25.07 -32.84 18.10
CA VAL A 657 24.77 -33.79 17.02
C VAL A 657 25.10 -33.22 15.64
N THR A 658 24.91 -31.91 15.43
CA THR A 658 25.18 -31.23 14.15
C THR A 658 26.68 -31.17 13.87
N ALA A 659 27.52 -31.00 14.90
CA ALA A 659 28.98 -31.10 14.78
C ALA A 659 29.47 -32.47 14.28
N LEU A 660 28.62 -33.51 14.37
CA LEU A 660 28.84 -34.88 13.92
C LEU A 660 27.91 -35.21 12.74
N SER A 661 27.92 -34.34 11.71
CA SER A 661 27.19 -34.59 10.46
C SER A 661 28.11 -35.07 9.33
N PHE A 662 27.56 -35.96 8.51
CA PHE A 662 28.27 -36.76 7.51
C PHE A 662 27.56 -36.71 6.15
N ASP A 663 28.33 -36.81 5.07
CA ASP A 663 27.78 -37.02 3.73
C ASP A 663 27.42 -38.50 3.50
N ARG A 664 26.92 -38.84 2.31
CA ARG A 664 26.58 -40.23 1.94
C ARG A 664 27.77 -41.20 2.01
N HIS A 665 29.00 -40.70 1.98
CA HIS A 665 30.23 -41.49 2.03
C HIS A 665 30.78 -41.64 3.47
N GLY A 666 30.18 -40.94 4.44
CA GLY A 666 30.67 -40.91 5.81
C GLY A 666 31.83 -39.92 6.02
N ASN A 667 31.99 -38.93 5.14
CA ASN A 667 32.94 -37.83 5.37
C ASN A 667 32.28 -36.76 6.25
N ARG A 668 33.02 -36.23 7.23
CA ARG A 668 32.54 -35.11 8.04
C ARG A 668 32.34 -33.89 7.16
N ILE A 669 31.16 -33.28 7.29
CA ILE A 669 30.81 -32.05 6.56
C ILE A 669 31.20 -30.81 7.36
N TRP A 670 31.34 -30.95 8.69
CA TRP A 670 31.43 -29.83 9.63
C TRP A 670 32.84 -29.49 10.11
N ARG A 671 33.91 -30.17 9.65
CA ARG A 671 35.29 -29.85 10.10
C ARG A 671 35.75 -28.43 9.72
N ASP A 672 35.07 -27.75 8.78
CA ASP A 672 35.40 -26.38 8.35
C ASP A 672 34.39 -25.29 8.79
N ALA A 673 33.26 -25.65 9.43
CA ALA A 673 32.14 -24.72 9.65
C ALA A 673 32.41 -23.62 10.70
N ARG A 674 33.34 -23.85 11.63
CA ARG A 674 33.79 -22.79 12.56
C ARG A 674 34.55 -21.67 11.83
N MET A 675 35.09 -21.95 10.64
CA MET A 675 35.83 -21.04 9.77
C MET A 675 34.97 -20.43 8.63
N LEU A 676 33.76 -20.95 8.37
CA LEU A 676 32.85 -20.38 7.38
C LEU A 676 32.39 -18.97 7.79
N LEU A 677 32.27 -18.10 6.80
CA LEU A 677 31.75 -16.75 6.96
C LEU A 677 30.30 -16.81 7.49
N GLU A 678 29.89 -15.81 8.27
CA GLU A 678 28.53 -15.69 8.84
C GLU A 678 27.44 -15.91 7.76
N SER A 679 27.66 -15.35 6.56
CA SER A 679 26.79 -15.47 5.40
C SER A 679 26.63 -16.89 4.84
N GLU A 680 27.64 -17.75 4.96
CA GLU A 680 27.59 -19.13 4.45
C GLU A 680 26.74 -20.02 5.37
N ARG A 681 26.81 -19.80 6.68
CA ARG A 681 25.96 -20.51 7.66
C ARG A 681 24.48 -20.19 7.44
N ALA A 682 24.16 -18.92 7.20
CA ALA A 682 22.81 -18.48 6.87
C ALA A 682 22.30 -19.07 5.54
N ARG A 683 23.17 -19.27 4.55
CA ARG A 683 22.81 -19.90 3.27
C ARG A 683 22.47 -21.37 3.41
N HIS A 684 23.29 -22.14 4.12
CA HIS A 684 23.01 -23.56 4.37
C HIS A 684 21.67 -23.76 5.09
N ALA A 685 21.38 -22.94 6.10
CA ALA A 685 20.12 -22.98 6.84
C ALA A 685 18.86 -22.82 5.96
N VAL A 686 18.96 -22.08 4.84
CA VAL A 686 17.83 -21.80 3.94
C VAL A 686 17.65 -22.91 2.88
N GLY A 687 18.63 -23.79 2.67
CA GLY A 687 18.71 -24.72 1.53
C GLY A 687 18.51 -26.22 1.82
N GLU A 688 18.00 -26.62 2.99
CA GLU A 688 17.88 -28.04 3.38
C GLU A 688 16.45 -28.44 3.82
N VAL A 689 16.10 -29.73 3.72
CA VAL A 689 14.82 -30.31 4.18
C VAL A 689 15.02 -31.68 4.82
N ALA A 690 14.18 -32.07 5.78
CA ALA A 690 14.26 -33.40 6.41
C ALA A 690 13.86 -34.54 5.44
N VAL A 691 14.58 -35.67 5.49
CA VAL A 691 14.35 -36.90 4.70
C VAL A 691 14.65 -38.15 5.56
N PRO A 692 14.37 -39.39 5.11
CA PRO A 692 14.68 -40.58 5.89
C PRO A 692 16.16 -40.62 6.28
N TYR A 693 16.40 -40.82 7.57
CA TYR A 693 17.74 -40.94 8.16
C TYR A 693 18.66 -39.71 7.99
N GLY A 694 18.14 -38.53 7.64
CA GLY A 694 18.97 -37.35 7.36
C GLY A 694 18.26 -36.08 6.89
N THR A 695 18.99 -35.21 6.20
CA THR A 695 18.51 -34.03 5.46
C THR A 695 18.89 -34.13 3.98
N CYS A 696 18.15 -33.42 3.14
CA CYS A 696 18.35 -33.34 1.70
C CYS A 696 18.54 -31.88 1.29
N THR A 697 19.53 -31.66 0.44
CA THR A 697 19.86 -30.34 -0.13
C THR A 697 19.41 -30.17 -1.57
N GLU A 698 18.66 -31.13 -2.12
CA GLU A 698 18.19 -31.08 -3.50
C GLU A 698 17.07 -30.02 -3.64
N PRO A 699 17.24 -28.99 -4.49
CA PRO A 699 16.33 -27.84 -4.52
C PRO A 699 14.85 -28.15 -4.77
N THR A 700 14.55 -29.16 -5.61
CA THR A 700 13.18 -29.55 -5.95
C THR A 700 12.47 -30.24 -4.79
N ASN A 701 13.19 -31.11 -4.09
CA ASN A 701 12.71 -31.84 -2.94
C ASN A 701 12.61 -30.92 -1.70
N VAL A 702 13.53 -29.97 -1.54
CA VAL A 702 13.44 -28.91 -0.52
C VAL A 702 12.17 -28.08 -0.72
N LYS A 703 11.87 -27.68 -1.96
CA LYS A 703 10.64 -26.97 -2.32
C LYS A 703 9.38 -27.78 -2.02
N ALA A 704 9.41 -29.10 -2.21
CA ALA A 704 8.29 -30.00 -1.97
C ALA A 704 8.16 -30.45 -0.50
N GLY A 705 8.93 -29.88 0.42
CA GLY A 705 8.88 -30.28 1.83
C GLY A 705 9.34 -31.72 2.07
N GLY A 706 10.22 -32.25 1.21
CA GLY A 706 10.72 -33.62 1.26
C GLY A 706 9.86 -34.65 0.51
N GLY A 707 8.74 -34.24 -0.10
CA GLY A 707 7.77 -35.16 -0.73
C GLY A 707 7.99 -35.49 -2.21
N ALA A 708 9.02 -34.96 -2.88
CA ALA A 708 9.21 -35.07 -4.33
C ALA A 708 10.53 -35.73 -4.73
N CYS A 709 11.06 -36.64 -3.91
CA CYS A 709 12.35 -37.27 -4.15
C CYS A 709 12.36 -38.13 -5.43
N PRO A 710 13.16 -37.79 -6.46
CA PRO A 710 13.16 -38.50 -7.74
C PRO A 710 13.77 -39.90 -7.65
N VAL A 711 14.61 -40.14 -6.64
CA VAL A 711 15.26 -41.44 -6.38
C VAL A 711 14.52 -42.28 -5.33
N ARG A 712 13.23 -41.98 -5.08
CA ARG A 712 12.35 -42.74 -4.18
C ARG A 712 12.97 -43.01 -2.80
N PHE A 713 13.59 -41.98 -2.22
CA PHE A 713 14.20 -42.03 -0.89
C PHE A 713 15.35 -43.02 -0.70
N ARG A 714 15.99 -43.50 -1.79
CA ARG A 714 17.29 -44.22 -1.73
C ARG A 714 18.44 -43.26 -1.40
N CYS A 715 18.38 -42.66 -0.21
CA CYS A 715 19.12 -41.46 0.18
C CYS A 715 20.64 -41.67 0.18
N VAL A 716 21.11 -42.82 0.65
CA VAL A 716 22.54 -43.25 0.62
C VAL A 716 23.12 -43.33 -0.80
N GLY A 717 22.27 -43.37 -1.84
CA GLY A 717 22.69 -43.29 -3.24
C GLY A 717 22.95 -41.86 -3.73
N CYS A 718 22.45 -40.84 -3.04
CA CYS A 718 22.28 -39.48 -3.54
C CYS A 718 23.27 -38.48 -2.91
N ASP A 719 23.95 -37.67 -3.74
CA ASP A 719 24.91 -36.66 -3.28
C ASP A 719 24.30 -35.49 -2.50
N HIS A 720 22.98 -35.33 -2.55
CA HIS A 720 22.26 -34.34 -1.75
C HIS A 720 21.93 -34.82 -0.33
N PHE A 721 22.15 -36.10 -0.02
CA PHE A 721 21.87 -36.65 1.29
C PHE A 721 22.94 -36.30 2.32
N ARG A 722 22.48 -35.92 3.50
CA ARG A 722 23.28 -35.53 4.65
C ARG A 722 22.72 -36.27 5.85
N THR A 723 23.54 -36.84 6.70
CA THR A 723 23.09 -37.49 7.94
C THR A 723 23.87 -36.95 9.13
N ASN A 724 23.43 -37.26 10.34
CA ASN A 724 24.15 -36.94 11.56
C ASN A 724 24.09 -38.10 12.54
N ILE A 725 24.93 -38.07 13.56
CA ILE A 725 25.09 -39.18 14.49
C ILE A 725 23.78 -39.60 15.17
N ALA A 726 22.80 -38.70 15.34
CA ALA A 726 21.50 -39.06 15.92
C ALA A 726 20.67 -40.00 15.03
N PHE A 727 21.01 -40.13 13.75
CA PHE A 727 20.40 -41.11 12.84
C PHE A 727 21.13 -42.46 12.81
N LEU A 728 22.25 -42.63 13.53
CA LEU A 728 23.01 -43.89 13.55
C LEU A 728 22.14 -45.11 13.91
N PRO A 729 21.29 -45.07 14.95
CA PRO A 729 20.43 -46.21 15.26
C PRO A 729 19.39 -46.49 14.17
N ASP A 730 18.91 -45.44 13.49
CA ASP A 730 17.92 -45.58 12.43
C ASP A 730 18.56 -46.15 11.15
N LEU A 731 19.82 -45.80 10.87
CA LEU A 731 20.65 -46.42 9.83
C LEU A 731 20.96 -47.89 10.14
N GLN A 732 21.22 -48.24 11.40
CA GLN A 732 21.41 -49.63 11.82
C GLN A 732 20.13 -50.44 11.67
N ALA A 733 18.98 -49.92 12.11
CA ALA A 733 17.69 -50.56 11.93
C ALA A 733 17.37 -50.76 10.44
N TYR A 734 17.69 -49.78 9.60
CA TYR A 734 17.54 -49.89 8.16
C TYR A 734 18.44 -50.98 7.57
N LEU A 735 19.69 -51.08 8.00
CA LEU A 735 20.58 -52.17 7.58
C LEU A 735 20.03 -53.55 7.98
N ASP A 736 19.55 -53.69 9.22
CA ASP A 736 18.99 -54.95 9.72
C ASP A 736 17.73 -55.34 8.93
N ASP A 737 16.90 -54.37 8.55
CA ASP A 737 15.72 -54.60 7.73
C ASP A 737 16.07 -55.03 6.31
N LEU A 738 17.09 -54.42 5.68
CA LEU A 738 17.58 -54.86 4.37
C LEU A 738 18.12 -56.30 4.42
N LEU A 739 18.87 -56.64 5.47
CA LEU A 739 19.41 -58.00 5.63
C LEU A 739 18.30 -59.03 5.88
N ARG A 740 17.33 -58.70 6.75
CA ARG A 740 16.18 -59.54 7.05
C ARG A 740 15.28 -59.74 5.83
N THR A 741 15.04 -58.68 5.07
CA THR A 741 14.23 -58.73 3.85
C THR A 741 14.91 -59.59 2.79
N ARG A 742 16.24 -59.44 2.64
CA ARG A 742 17.02 -60.28 1.74
C ARG A 742 17.02 -61.76 2.15
N GLU A 743 17.14 -62.05 3.44
CA GLU A 743 17.07 -63.42 3.97
C GLU A 743 15.67 -64.03 3.79
N ARG A 744 14.61 -63.25 4.03
CA ARG A 744 13.22 -63.67 3.80
C ARG A 744 12.90 -63.94 2.34
N LEU A 745 13.46 -63.18 1.41
CA LEU A 745 13.27 -63.38 -0.03
C LEU A 745 14.16 -64.51 -0.58
N ALA A 746 15.29 -64.80 0.07
CA ALA A 746 16.15 -65.93 -0.23
C ALA A 746 15.59 -67.26 0.31
N ALA A 747 14.90 -67.23 1.45
CA ALA A 747 14.04 -68.33 1.90
C ALA A 747 12.84 -68.41 0.95
N THR A 748 12.62 -69.56 0.32
CA THR A 748 11.66 -69.72 -0.77
C THR A 748 10.26 -69.25 -0.36
N ILE A 749 9.82 -68.10 -0.87
CA ILE A 749 8.43 -67.67 -0.79
C ILE A 749 7.72 -68.26 -2.01
N ASP A 750 6.86 -69.25 -1.78
CA ASP A 750 6.01 -69.84 -2.81
C ASP A 750 5.01 -68.80 -3.35
N GLY A 751 4.79 -68.78 -4.67
CA GLY A 751 3.79 -67.92 -5.33
C GLY A 751 4.22 -66.50 -5.68
N VAL A 752 5.52 -66.17 -5.65
CA VAL A 752 6.07 -64.88 -6.10
C VAL A 752 6.85 -65.05 -7.39
N ASP A 753 6.51 -64.27 -8.43
CA ASP A 753 7.25 -64.24 -9.69
C ASP A 753 8.70 -63.78 -9.51
N ASP A 754 9.62 -64.35 -10.29
CA ASP A 754 11.06 -64.09 -10.18
C ASP A 754 11.42 -62.61 -10.39
N TRP A 755 10.72 -61.90 -11.27
CA TRP A 755 10.95 -60.47 -11.50
C TRP A 755 10.58 -59.61 -10.28
N ALA A 756 9.49 -59.96 -9.58
CA ALA A 756 9.04 -59.26 -8.38
C ALA A 756 9.94 -59.58 -7.20
N ARG A 757 10.42 -60.83 -7.09
CA ARG A 757 11.44 -61.23 -6.12
C ARG A 757 12.74 -60.46 -6.35
N ALA A 758 13.18 -60.34 -7.60
CA ALA A 758 14.39 -59.60 -7.97
C ALA A 758 14.28 -58.10 -7.67
N ASP A 759 13.15 -57.46 -7.97
CA ASP A 759 12.93 -56.02 -7.71
C ASP A 759 12.81 -55.70 -6.21
N ALA A 760 12.17 -56.59 -5.44
CA ALA A 760 12.00 -56.43 -3.99
C ALA A 760 13.27 -56.79 -3.19
N THR A 761 14.22 -57.52 -3.77
CA THR A 761 15.44 -57.94 -3.07
C THR A 761 16.39 -56.75 -2.90
N PRO A 762 16.76 -56.40 -1.66
CA PRO A 762 17.75 -55.36 -1.39
C PRO A 762 19.08 -55.62 -2.11
N THR A 763 19.60 -54.62 -2.81
CA THR A 763 20.83 -54.75 -3.59
C THR A 763 22.07 -54.85 -2.68
N ASP A 764 23.07 -55.64 -3.08
CA ASP A 764 24.36 -55.72 -2.38
C ASP A 764 25.04 -54.36 -2.28
N GLU A 765 24.85 -53.50 -3.28
CA GLU A 765 25.42 -52.17 -3.31
C GLU A 765 24.82 -51.25 -2.25
N GLU A 766 23.50 -51.28 -2.05
CA GLU A 766 22.80 -50.51 -1.02
C GLU A 766 23.22 -50.96 0.40
N ILE A 767 23.25 -52.29 0.63
CA ILE A 767 23.71 -52.88 1.89
C ILE A 767 25.18 -52.49 2.17
N THR A 768 26.05 -52.56 1.16
CA THR A 768 27.47 -52.21 1.29
C THR A 768 27.65 -50.73 1.61
N ARG A 769 26.91 -49.83 0.96
CA ARG A 769 26.98 -48.38 1.19
C ARG A 769 26.52 -48.00 2.59
N ILE A 770 25.42 -48.59 3.07
CA ILE A 770 24.92 -48.34 4.43
C ILE A 770 25.89 -48.89 5.48
N ARG A 771 26.42 -50.10 5.29
CA ARG A 771 27.46 -50.66 6.17
C ARG A 771 28.68 -49.77 6.25
N ARG A 772 29.17 -49.27 5.11
CA ARG A 772 30.31 -48.34 5.06
C ARG A 772 30.00 -47.04 5.81
N LEU A 773 28.83 -46.44 5.58
CA LEU A 773 28.40 -45.22 6.27
C LEU A 773 28.34 -45.42 7.78
N ILE A 774 27.69 -46.50 8.26
CA ILE A 774 27.61 -46.84 9.69
C ILE A 774 28.99 -47.03 10.29
N ASN A 775 29.88 -47.79 9.63
CA ASN A 775 31.22 -48.05 10.12
C ASN A 775 32.07 -46.78 10.20
N ARG A 776 31.93 -45.87 9.23
CA ARG A 776 32.60 -44.56 9.24
C ARG A 776 32.10 -43.68 10.37
N ILE A 777 30.79 -43.60 10.58
CA ILE A 777 30.20 -42.85 11.71
C ILE A 777 30.68 -43.42 13.05
N LYS A 778 30.70 -44.76 13.20
CA LYS A 778 31.18 -45.42 14.43
C LYS A 778 32.66 -45.20 14.70
N ALA A 779 33.51 -45.31 13.68
CA ALA A 779 34.94 -45.05 13.81
C ALA A 779 35.21 -43.62 14.30
N ASP A 780 34.49 -42.64 13.75
CA ASP A 780 34.62 -41.22 14.13
C ASP A 780 34.16 -40.89 15.56
N VAL A 781 33.40 -41.79 16.19
CA VAL A 781 32.93 -41.68 17.59
C VAL A 781 33.84 -42.44 18.54
N ALA A 782 34.42 -43.56 18.09
CA ALA A 782 35.37 -44.36 18.87
C ALA A 782 36.66 -43.60 19.19
N ASP A 783 36.98 -42.55 18.43
CA ASP A 783 38.12 -41.66 18.66
C ASP A 783 37.89 -40.61 19.77
N LEU A 784 36.70 -40.56 20.40
CA LEU A 784 36.33 -39.61 21.45
C LEU A 784 36.54 -40.20 22.86
N ASN A 785 36.77 -39.34 23.87
CA ASN A 785 36.91 -39.81 25.25
C ASN A 785 35.56 -40.16 25.90
N GLU A 786 35.57 -40.94 27.00
CA GLU A 786 34.35 -41.43 27.67
C GLU A 786 33.39 -40.31 28.10
N THR A 787 33.91 -39.12 28.45
CA THR A 787 33.09 -37.98 28.89
C THR A 787 32.40 -37.29 27.70
N GLU A 788 33.08 -37.20 26.57
CA GLU A 788 32.54 -36.70 25.30
C GLU A 788 31.50 -37.66 24.73
N GLN A 789 31.75 -38.96 24.81
CA GLN A 789 30.85 -40.01 24.35
C GLN A 789 29.53 -39.99 25.14
N ALA A 790 29.59 -39.89 26.47
CA ALA A 790 28.39 -39.76 27.32
C ALA A 790 27.56 -38.49 27.01
N ARG A 791 28.22 -37.36 26.70
CA ARG A 791 27.53 -36.12 26.27
C ARG A 791 26.83 -36.29 24.92
N ILE A 792 27.48 -36.99 23.99
CA ILE A 792 26.93 -37.28 22.67
C ILE A 792 25.72 -38.22 22.79
N ASP A 793 25.79 -39.24 23.64
CA ASP A 793 24.68 -40.17 23.84
C ASP A 793 23.45 -39.49 24.47
N ASP A 794 23.64 -38.58 25.44
CA ASP A 794 22.55 -37.78 25.99
C ASP A 794 21.95 -36.84 24.93
N ALA A 795 22.81 -36.21 24.11
CA ALA A 795 22.38 -35.37 23.00
C ALA A 795 21.56 -36.14 21.95
N ILE A 796 22.01 -37.36 21.59
CA ILE A 796 21.28 -38.26 20.69
C ILE A 796 19.93 -38.63 21.30
N ALA A 797 19.87 -38.98 22.58
CA ALA A 797 18.63 -39.35 23.26
C ALA A 797 17.60 -38.21 23.30
N ILE A 798 18.06 -36.96 23.43
CA ILE A 798 17.21 -35.76 23.39
C ILE A 798 16.68 -35.51 21.97
N VAL A 799 17.56 -35.54 20.95
CA VAL A 799 17.17 -35.33 19.54
C VAL A 799 16.23 -36.45 19.05
N ARG A 800 16.45 -37.70 19.45
CA ARG A 800 15.59 -38.84 19.06
C ARG A 800 14.20 -38.80 19.70
N ARG A 801 14.09 -38.49 21.01
CA ARG A 801 12.78 -38.29 21.67
C ARG A 801 11.95 -37.22 20.98
N HIS A 802 12.59 -36.14 20.53
CA HIS A 802 11.93 -35.08 19.79
C HIS A 802 11.47 -35.50 18.40
N ARG A 803 12.31 -36.24 17.65
CA ARG A 803 11.96 -36.79 16.32
C ARG A 803 10.79 -37.77 16.39
N ALA A 804 10.76 -38.62 17.41
CA ALA A 804 9.66 -39.55 17.66
C ALA A 804 8.31 -38.83 17.86
N ALA A 805 8.32 -37.61 18.40
CA ALA A 805 7.11 -36.79 18.59
C ALA A 805 6.68 -36.01 17.33
N HIS A 806 7.53 -35.88 16.31
CA HIS A 806 7.30 -35.03 15.12
C HIS A 806 7.49 -35.78 13.80
N THR A 807 7.20 -37.08 13.78
CA THR A 807 7.44 -37.93 12.61
C THR A 807 6.61 -37.43 11.41
N VAL A 808 7.30 -37.06 10.34
CA VAL A 808 6.72 -36.85 9.01
C VAL A 808 6.52 -38.25 8.41
N PRO A 809 5.28 -38.76 8.25
CA PRO A 809 5.07 -40.03 7.58
C PRO A 809 5.30 -39.78 6.10
N LEU A 810 6.48 -40.16 5.60
CA LEU A 810 6.83 -40.08 4.19
C LEU A 810 6.18 -41.20 3.35
N GLY A 811 5.05 -41.76 3.81
CA GLY A 811 4.34 -42.82 3.11
C GLY A 811 5.17 -44.09 2.86
N MET A 812 6.13 -44.40 3.76
CA MET A 812 6.75 -45.72 3.76
C MET A 812 5.74 -46.73 4.36
N PRO A 813 5.63 -47.95 3.81
CA PRO A 813 4.90 -49.01 4.50
C PRO A 813 5.56 -49.25 5.87
N SER A 814 4.82 -49.00 6.95
CA SER A 814 5.24 -49.36 8.30
C SER A 814 5.33 -50.88 8.40
N LEU A 815 6.54 -51.44 8.58
CA LEU A 815 6.77 -52.87 8.77
C LEU A 815 6.82 -53.32 10.24
N THR A 816 6.48 -52.42 11.17
CA THR A 816 6.36 -52.78 12.59
C THR A 816 4.87 -52.93 12.95
N PRO A 817 4.39 -54.12 13.37
CA PRO A 817 3.07 -54.22 13.94
C PRO A 817 3.00 -53.37 15.24
N PRO A 818 1.88 -52.70 15.52
CA PRO A 818 1.69 -52.02 16.79
C PRO A 818 1.72 -53.07 17.92
N ALA A 819 2.38 -52.72 19.03
CA ALA A 819 2.33 -53.52 20.26
C ALA A 819 0.86 -53.71 20.70
N PRO A 820 0.47 -54.89 21.22
CA PRO A 820 -0.91 -55.15 21.57
C PRO A 820 -1.38 -54.20 22.68
N THR A 821 -2.41 -53.42 22.37
CA THR A 821 -3.12 -52.56 23.30
C THR A 821 -3.76 -53.40 24.39
N THR A 822 -3.33 -53.24 25.64
CA THR A 822 -4.06 -53.74 26.80
C THR A 822 -5.40 -53.02 26.87
N ILE A 823 -6.47 -53.74 26.53
CA ILE A 823 -7.85 -53.31 26.75
C ILE A 823 -8.09 -53.37 28.26
N ALA A 824 -8.16 -52.21 28.91
CA ALA A 824 -8.75 -52.09 30.24
C ALA A 824 -10.26 -52.32 30.09
N SER A 825 -10.77 -53.36 30.74
CA SER A 825 -12.20 -53.66 30.77
C SER A 825 -12.97 -52.56 31.48
N GLU A 826 -13.99 -52.05 30.82
CA GLU A 826 -15.11 -51.37 31.47
C GLU A 826 -15.77 -52.33 32.46
N ALA A 827 -15.67 -52.01 33.75
CA ALA A 827 -16.55 -52.54 34.78
C ALA A 827 -17.51 -51.41 35.19
N THR A 828 -18.79 -51.69 34.94
CA THR A 828 -20.00 -50.97 35.35
C THR A 828 -20.02 -50.57 36.83
N ALA A 829 -20.26 -49.29 37.12
CA ALA A 829 -21.24 -48.74 38.07
C ALA A 829 -21.13 -47.20 38.10
#